data_AF-A8CAC1-F1
#
_entry.id   AF-A8CAC1-F1
#
_cell.length_a   1.000
_cell.length_b   1.000
_cell.length_c   1.000
_cell.angle_alpha   90.00
_cell.angle_beta   90.00
_cell.angle_gamma   90.00
#
_symmetry.space_group_name_H-M   'P 1'
#
loop_
_entity.id
_entity.type
_entity.pdbx_description
1 polymer ?
#
loop_
_entity_poly.entity_id
_entity_poly.type
_entity_poly.pdbx_seq_one_letter_code
_entity_poly.pdbx_strand_id
1 'polypeptide(L)'
;MSTPSAPPVPGAPSPAGHPDEGLWVRRYRPVRDPELRLVCFPHAGGAATSFAALARGLDETVEALAVQYPGRQDRRHEPFIPSISGLVDQVVPEILRWADRPLALFGHSMGATVAFEVARRLRGSGQASPVHLLVSGRRAPTVRRRDVAHLLDDDALIAEIATLQGTEDAVLQDEELLRLALPAIRNDYRAAGTYAYVPGGALDCPVTVLTGDRDPDVPLEEARAWRELTTGPFALHTFAGGHFYLNDRMDEVCRTIGDALAGTATADTATGTVPPRTAADTSTGPVPPRTAADTAREPVPPRSAPAPHGAARRRADAVRPGDPVDTARRVLVSARTADSAVTPFDGISGWLAERLRAGRFDVSRVPFAELRGWSFHPGTGNLHHASGRFFSVEGLHVRTDRLPERGWTQPIIVQPEVGLLGIVAREIDGVLHFLMQAKMEPGNVNVLQVSPTVQATRSNFTGVHRGRDIRYLDLFMGPRRARVLVDSIQSEQADWFLAKRNRNMIVELAADDDLDIGEDFRWLTLGQLRRLLMLDNVVNMDARSILACLPTADADASAPSPVLRSFFGSPGAARHTTAEVLTWFTGVRALRELVQNRVPLDTVTADGWYRTPHEIAHESGRHFRVMAAEVSASSREVTSWTQPLIEPRLPGLMALLVKSVDGVLHALVRARVDVGHLNVAELAPTVQCRPQEHTGPRGLPGPPYLEDVLSAPPQDVRYDAVQSEEGGRFFHAQNRYVIVEVPHDFPEDAPDDFAWLSLGQLTGLLAHGNYLNIELRTLVACAHTLY
;
A
#
# COMPACT_ATOMS: atom_id res chain seq x y z
N MET A 1 -14.43 67.95 20.55
CA MET A 1 -15.27 67.99 19.34
C MET A 1 -14.73 66.95 18.38
N SER A 2 -15.39 65.80 18.33
CA SER A 2 -15.12 64.75 17.36
C SER A 2 -16.13 64.87 16.23
N THR A 3 -15.69 64.73 14.99
CA THR A 3 -16.46 64.09 13.90
C THR A 3 -15.50 63.69 12.77
N PRO A 4 -15.76 62.57 12.08
CA PRO A 4 -14.75 61.77 11.38
C PRO A 4 -14.79 61.95 9.85
N SER A 5 -13.67 61.68 9.17
CA SER A 5 -13.64 61.62 7.70
C SER A 5 -13.90 60.19 7.21
N ALA A 6 -14.62 60.11 6.09
CA ALA A 6 -15.35 58.95 5.56
C ALA A 6 -14.47 57.74 5.15
N PRO A 7 -15.04 56.51 5.11
CA PRO A 7 -14.34 55.33 4.62
C PRO A 7 -14.16 55.38 3.09
N PRO A 8 -13.12 54.74 2.54
CA PRO A 8 -12.97 54.63 1.09
C PRO A 8 -14.03 53.68 0.50
N VAL A 9 -14.55 54.08 -0.66
CA VAL A 9 -15.51 53.37 -1.51
C VAL A 9 -14.93 52.01 -1.96
N PRO A 10 -15.73 50.92 -2.02
CA PRO A 10 -15.25 49.62 -2.48
C PRO A 10 -14.98 49.64 -3.98
N GLY A 11 -13.71 49.52 -4.36
CA GLY A 11 -13.25 49.43 -5.74
C GLY A 11 -13.07 47.98 -6.19
N ALA A 12 -13.88 47.59 -7.18
CA ALA A 12 -13.77 46.47 -8.12
C ALA A 12 -13.71 45.02 -7.58
N PRO A 13 -14.54 44.10 -8.12
CA PRO A 13 -14.40 42.68 -7.82
C PRO A 13 -13.06 42.16 -8.37
N SER A 14 -12.27 41.51 -7.51
CA SER A 14 -11.15 40.66 -7.93
C SER A 14 -11.63 39.59 -8.92
N PRO A 15 -10.80 39.19 -9.89
CA PRO A 15 -11.17 38.16 -10.86
C PRO A 15 -11.40 36.82 -10.15
N ALA A 16 -12.60 36.26 -10.35
CA ALA A 16 -13.04 34.88 -10.09
C ALA A 16 -12.37 34.15 -8.92
N GLY A 17 -12.96 34.24 -7.73
CA GLY A 17 -12.75 33.24 -6.70
C GLY A 17 -13.17 31.86 -7.21
N HIS A 18 -12.32 30.85 -7.02
CA HIS A 18 -12.68 29.45 -7.27
C HIS A 18 -13.99 29.12 -6.54
N PRO A 19 -14.93 28.39 -7.16
CA PRO A 19 -16.14 27.97 -6.48
C PRO A 19 -15.74 27.18 -5.23
N ASP A 20 -16.32 27.56 -4.09
CA ASP A 20 -16.21 26.87 -2.79
C ASP A 20 -16.16 25.35 -3.01
N GLU A 21 -15.03 24.70 -2.64
CA GLU A 21 -14.73 23.31 -2.99
C GLU A 21 -15.68 22.38 -2.21
N GLY A 22 -16.89 22.18 -2.75
CA GLY A 22 -17.88 21.28 -2.20
C GLY A 22 -17.36 19.84 -2.12
N LEU A 23 -17.89 19.08 -1.16
CA LEU A 23 -17.44 17.70 -0.88
C LEU A 23 -17.65 16.72 -2.06
N TRP A 24 -18.32 17.11 -3.15
CA TRP A 24 -18.61 16.24 -4.29
C TRP A 24 -17.50 16.09 -5.33
N VAL A 25 -16.60 17.07 -5.47
CA VAL A 25 -15.59 17.08 -6.55
C VAL A 25 -14.19 17.17 -5.95
N ARG A 26 -13.26 16.35 -6.43
CA ARG A 26 -11.84 16.37 -6.06
C ARG A 26 -10.97 16.68 -7.27
N ARG A 27 -9.95 17.50 -7.08
CA ARG A 27 -8.95 17.84 -8.10
C ARG A 27 -7.58 17.38 -7.64
N TYR A 28 -7.06 16.32 -8.26
CA TYR A 28 -5.74 15.78 -7.91
C TYR A 28 -4.59 16.47 -8.63
N ARG A 29 -4.88 17.17 -9.73
CA ARG A 29 -3.95 18.06 -10.44
C ARG A 29 -4.72 19.29 -10.93
N PRO A 30 -4.82 20.35 -10.11
CA PRO A 30 -5.43 21.61 -10.54
C PRO A 30 -4.71 22.19 -11.76
N VAL A 31 -5.46 22.70 -12.73
CA VAL A 31 -4.93 23.36 -13.92
C VAL A 31 -5.36 24.82 -13.89
N ARG A 32 -4.43 25.75 -14.14
CA ARG A 32 -4.69 27.20 -13.99
C ARG A 32 -5.67 27.74 -15.03
N ASP A 33 -5.61 27.24 -16.27
CA ASP A 33 -6.52 27.63 -17.35
C ASP A 33 -6.76 26.43 -18.29
N PRO A 34 -7.63 25.48 -17.90
CA PRO A 34 -7.90 24.33 -18.73
C PRO A 34 -8.75 24.71 -19.94
N GLU A 35 -8.45 24.12 -21.10
CA GLU A 35 -9.27 24.24 -22.30
C GLU A 35 -10.59 23.45 -22.13
N LEU A 36 -10.55 22.34 -21.38
CA LEU A 36 -11.72 21.53 -21.04
C LEU A 36 -11.57 20.84 -19.68
N ARG A 37 -12.70 20.45 -19.07
CA ARG A 37 -12.71 19.67 -17.82
C ARG A 37 -13.28 18.27 -18.03
N LEU A 38 -12.55 17.26 -17.58
CA LEU A 38 -12.94 15.86 -17.63
C LEU A 38 -13.53 15.41 -16.29
N VAL A 39 -14.84 15.26 -16.22
CA VAL A 39 -15.53 14.79 -15.00
C VAL A 39 -15.47 13.27 -14.94
N CYS A 40 -14.86 12.74 -13.89
CA CYS A 40 -14.56 11.32 -13.72
C CYS A 40 -15.46 10.66 -12.67
N PHE A 41 -16.15 9.58 -13.04
CA PHE A 41 -17.14 8.88 -12.21
C PHE A 41 -16.63 7.50 -11.77
N PRO A 42 -16.42 7.25 -10.45
CA PRO A 42 -15.85 5.99 -9.97
C PRO A 42 -16.74 4.77 -10.25
N HIS A 43 -16.10 3.60 -10.30
CA HIS A 43 -16.75 2.28 -10.33
C HIS A 43 -17.42 1.94 -8.99
N ALA A 44 -18.15 0.83 -8.92
CA ALA A 44 -18.84 0.39 -7.69
C ALA A 44 -17.84 0.15 -6.56
N GLY A 45 -18.06 0.76 -5.40
CA GLY A 45 -17.12 0.72 -4.27
C GLY A 45 -15.93 1.69 -4.39
N GLY A 46 -15.65 2.22 -5.58
CA GLY A 46 -14.56 3.15 -5.84
C GLY A 46 -14.77 4.54 -5.21
N ALA A 47 -13.68 5.30 -5.10
CA ALA A 47 -13.66 6.67 -4.61
C ALA A 47 -13.02 7.61 -5.65
N ALA A 48 -13.08 8.93 -5.42
CA ALA A 48 -12.48 9.90 -6.33
C ALA A 48 -10.97 9.65 -6.54
N THR A 49 -10.28 9.11 -5.54
CA THR A 49 -8.85 8.78 -5.58
C THR A 49 -8.48 7.78 -6.67
N SER A 50 -9.42 6.97 -7.16
CA SER A 50 -9.18 6.06 -8.30
C SER A 50 -8.75 6.80 -9.57
N PHE A 51 -9.03 8.09 -9.68
CA PHE A 51 -8.63 8.93 -10.83
C PHE A 51 -7.37 9.78 -10.58
N ALA A 52 -6.69 9.63 -9.44
CA ALA A 52 -5.49 10.41 -9.15
C ALA A 52 -4.34 10.12 -10.14
N ALA A 53 -4.25 8.89 -10.66
CA ALA A 53 -3.28 8.53 -11.69
C ALA A 53 -3.67 9.11 -13.06
N LEU A 54 -4.95 8.99 -13.44
CA LEU A 54 -5.49 9.58 -14.66
C LEU A 54 -5.27 11.10 -14.71
N ALA A 55 -5.62 11.80 -13.62
CA ALA A 55 -5.44 13.25 -13.51
C ALA A 55 -3.99 13.70 -13.70
N ARG A 56 -3.02 12.87 -13.30
CA ARG A 56 -1.59 13.15 -13.48
C ARG A 56 -1.08 12.86 -14.89
N GLY A 57 -1.67 11.87 -15.57
CA GLY A 57 -1.24 11.43 -16.89
C GLY A 57 -1.88 12.17 -18.07
N LEU A 58 -2.92 12.99 -17.85
CA LEU A 58 -3.51 13.83 -18.90
C LEU A 58 -2.64 15.05 -19.23
N ASP A 59 -2.84 15.67 -20.38
CA ASP A 59 -2.14 16.90 -20.76
C ASP A 59 -2.60 18.11 -19.95
N GLU A 60 -1.77 19.16 -19.86
CA GLU A 60 -2.05 20.38 -19.08
C GLU A 60 -3.24 21.20 -19.62
N THR A 61 -3.80 20.84 -20.78
CA THR A 61 -5.01 21.45 -21.34
C THR A 61 -6.30 20.86 -20.74
N VAL A 62 -6.22 19.71 -20.05
CA VAL A 62 -7.37 19.01 -19.47
C VAL A 62 -7.28 18.98 -17.94
N GLU A 63 -8.28 19.55 -17.27
CA GLU A 63 -8.43 19.41 -15.81
C GLU A 63 -9.36 18.24 -15.46
N ALA A 64 -8.87 17.25 -14.73
CA ALA A 64 -9.71 16.14 -14.26
C ALA A 64 -10.45 16.49 -12.96
N LEU A 65 -11.77 16.35 -12.98
CA LEU A 65 -12.67 16.54 -11.84
C LEU A 65 -13.21 15.20 -11.38
N ALA A 66 -12.68 14.63 -10.30
CA ALA A 66 -13.09 13.32 -9.81
C ALA A 66 -14.28 13.42 -8.84
N VAL A 67 -15.38 12.72 -9.14
CA VAL A 67 -16.59 12.72 -8.30
C VAL A 67 -16.40 11.83 -7.08
N GLN A 68 -16.70 12.36 -5.89
CA GLN A 68 -16.66 11.66 -4.61
C GLN A 68 -18.09 11.32 -4.16
N TYR A 69 -18.55 10.08 -4.34
CA TYR A 69 -19.88 9.66 -3.88
C TYR A 69 -20.02 9.69 -2.34
N PRO A 70 -21.24 9.85 -1.78
CA PRO A 70 -21.48 9.72 -0.35
C PRO A 70 -21.10 8.35 0.18
N GLY A 71 -20.70 8.28 1.45
CA GLY A 71 -20.27 7.04 2.09
C GLY A 71 -18.87 6.59 1.64
N ARG A 72 -18.01 7.52 1.23
CA ARG A 72 -16.61 7.26 0.85
C ARG A 72 -15.68 8.25 1.55
N GLN A 73 -14.53 7.78 2.03
CA GLN A 73 -13.43 8.63 2.53
C GLN A 73 -13.91 9.72 3.53
N ASP A 74 -13.76 10.98 3.18
CA ASP A 74 -14.17 12.15 3.97
C ASP A 74 -15.70 12.34 4.03
N ARG A 75 -16.45 11.68 3.13
CA ARG A 75 -17.92 11.57 3.13
C ARG A 75 -18.44 10.25 3.69
N ARG A 76 -17.62 9.45 4.40
CA ARG A 76 -17.99 8.10 4.89
C ARG A 76 -19.21 8.07 5.82
N HIS A 77 -19.49 9.18 6.51
CA HIS A 77 -20.61 9.31 7.44
C HIS A 77 -21.93 9.69 6.75
N GLU A 78 -21.88 10.06 5.47
CA GLU A 78 -23.08 10.43 4.73
C GLU A 78 -23.86 9.18 4.28
N PRO A 79 -25.20 9.23 4.30
CA PRO A 79 -26.02 8.13 3.82
C PRO A 79 -25.72 7.78 2.36
N PHE A 80 -25.62 6.48 2.07
CA PHE A 80 -25.44 6.00 0.70
C PHE A 80 -26.67 6.30 -0.15
N ILE A 81 -26.45 6.47 -1.46
CA ILE A 81 -27.54 6.67 -2.43
C ILE A 81 -27.77 5.35 -3.18
N PRO A 82 -28.93 4.68 -3.00
CA PRO A 82 -29.13 3.31 -3.46
C PRO A 82 -29.61 3.19 -4.92
N SER A 83 -29.49 4.24 -5.74
CA SER A 83 -29.91 4.22 -7.15
C SER A 83 -29.06 5.14 -8.02
N ILE A 84 -28.86 4.76 -9.29
CA ILE A 84 -28.16 5.60 -10.28
C ILE A 84 -28.90 6.93 -10.49
N SER A 85 -30.24 6.92 -10.58
CA SER A 85 -31.01 8.17 -10.73
C SER A 85 -30.77 9.13 -9.57
N GLY A 86 -30.80 8.63 -8.33
CA GLY A 86 -30.54 9.46 -7.15
C GLY A 86 -29.11 10.01 -7.12
N LEU A 87 -28.13 9.23 -7.59
CA LEU A 87 -26.74 9.71 -7.71
C LEU A 87 -26.66 10.85 -8.74
N VAL A 88 -27.28 10.68 -9.90
CA VAL A 88 -27.32 11.68 -10.98
C VAL A 88 -28.02 12.97 -10.49
N ASP A 89 -29.14 12.84 -9.77
CA ASP A 89 -29.89 14.00 -9.25
C ASP A 89 -29.06 14.88 -8.31
N GLN A 90 -28.16 14.27 -7.52
CA GLN A 90 -27.28 15.01 -6.60
C GLN A 90 -25.99 15.50 -7.25
N VAL A 91 -25.44 14.76 -8.21
CA VAL A 91 -24.17 15.09 -8.86
C VAL A 91 -24.31 16.18 -9.93
N VAL A 92 -25.43 16.23 -10.65
CA VAL A 92 -25.64 17.22 -11.74
C VAL A 92 -25.52 18.67 -11.26
N PRO A 93 -26.18 19.11 -10.16
CA PRO A 93 -26.03 20.46 -9.65
C PRO A 93 -24.57 20.83 -9.32
N GLU A 94 -23.81 19.87 -8.80
CA GLU A 94 -22.42 20.06 -8.39
C GLU A 94 -21.49 20.19 -9.60
N ILE A 95 -21.70 19.38 -10.65
CA ILE A 95 -20.95 19.47 -11.91
C ILE A 95 -21.24 20.78 -12.64
N LEU A 96 -22.49 21.26 -12.64
CA LEU A 96 -22.87 22.50 -13.32
C LEU A 96 -22.10 23.74 -12.79
N ARG A 97 -21.58 23.68 -11.55
CA ARG A 97 -20.70 24.73 -11.00
C ARG A 97 -19.36 24.85 -11.73
N TRP A 98 -18.99 23.83 -12.52
CA TRP A 98 -17.74 23.74 -13.28
C TRP A 98 -17.98 23.87 -14.79
N ALA A 99 -19.18 24.25 -15.22
CA ALA A 99 -19.55 24.38 -16.62
C ALA A 99 -19.13 25.73 -17.26
N ASP A 100 -18.24 26.50 -16.63
CA ASP A 100 -17.57 27.68 -17.22
C ASP A 100 -16.52 27.30 -18.29
N ARG A 101 -16.25 26.00 -18.43
CA ARG A 101 -15.43 25.40 -19.49
C ARG A 101 -16.17 24.19 -20.09
N PRO A 102 -15.86 23.80 -21.34
CA PRO A 102 -16.39 22.58 -21.94
C PRO A 102 -16.19 21.35 -21.03
N LEU A 103 -17.25 20.57 -20.86
CA LEU A 103 -17.24 19.38 -20.01
C LEU A 103 -17.16 18.11 -20.86
N ALA A 104 -16.17 17.27 -20.61
CA ALA A 104 -16.17 15.88 -21.04
C ALA A 104 -16.45 14.97 -19.83
N LEU A 105 -17.06 13.81 -20.05
CA LEU A 105 -17.40 12.87 -18.99
C LEU A 105 -16.65 11.56 -19.20
N PHE A 106 -16.05 11.02 -18.13
CA PHE A 106 -15.42 9.71 -18.13
C PHE A 106 -15.95 8.86 -16.98
N GLY A 107 -16.34 7.61 -17.26
CA GLY A 107 -16.76 6.69 -16.22
C GLY A 107 -16.25 5.28 -16.45
N HIS A 108 -15.90 4.58 -15.37
CA HIS A 108 -15.50 3.18 -15.41
C HIS A 108 -16.55 2.29 -14.70
N SER A 109 -16.90 1.15 -15.32
CA SER A 109 -17.87 0.18 -14.81
C SER A 109 -19.20 0.84 -14.41
N MET A 110 -19.62 0.80 -13.13
CA MET A 110 -20.82 1.54 -12.67
C MET A 110 -20.76 3.02 -13.05
N GLY A 111 -19.60 3.66 -12.90
CA GLY A 111 -19.39 5.06 -13.21
C GLY A 111 -19.64 5.41 -14.69
N ALA A 112 -19.45 4.48 -15.62
CA ALA A 112 -19.82 4.68 -17.03
C ALA A 112 -21.34 4.87 -17.20
N THR A 113 -22.13 4.15 -16.40
CA THR A 113 -23.59 4.29 -16.38
C THR A 113 -23.99 5.64 -15.78
N VAL A 114 -23.33 6.07 -14.71
CA VAL A 114 -23.56 7.38 -14.08
C VAL A 114 -23.21 8.51 -15.06
N ALA A 115 -22.04 8.45 -15.71
CA ALA A 115 -21.59 9.43 -16.69
C ALA A 115 -22.60 9.58 -17.85
N PHE A 116 -23.12 8.45 -18.35
CA PHE A 116 -24.13 8.45 -19.41
C PHE A 116 -25.44 9.11 -18.98
N GLU A 117 -25.97 8.81 -17.80
CA GLU A 117 -27.21 9.41 -17.31
C GLU A 117 -27.03 10.89 -16.94
N VAL A 118 -25.85 11.29 -16.46
CA VAL A 118 -25.48 12.72 -16.34
C VAL A 118 -25.51 13.39 -17.71
N ALA A 119 -24.91 12.79 -18.74
CA ALA A 119 -24.93 13.34 -20.10
C ALA A 119 -26.35 13.55 -20.62
N ARG A 120 -27.23 12.56 -20.42
CA ARG A 120 -28.65 12.65 -20.80
C ARG A 120 -29.38 13.73 -20.04
N ARG A 121 -29.12 13.86 -18.74
CA ARG A 121 -29.78 14.87 -17.90
C ARG A 121 -29.36 16.28 -18.28
N LEU A 122 -28.06 16.51 -18.51
CA LEU A 122 -27.53 17.80 -18.96
C LEU A 122 -28.12 18.21 -20.32
N ARG A 123 -28.17 17.28 -21.28
CA ARG A 123 -28.83 17.49 -22.57
C ARG A 123 -30.32 17.83 -22.41
N GLY A 124 -31.04 17.07 -21.57
CA GLY A 124 -32.47 17.25 -21.37
C GLY A 124 -32.84 18.57 -20.67
N SER A 125 -31.96 19.12 -19.83
CA SER A 125 -32.19 20.41 -19.15
C SER A 125 -31.75 21.62 -19.97
N GLY A 126 -30.96 21.42 -21.03
CA GLY A 126 -30.40 22.51 -21.85
C GLY A 126 -29.38 23.39 -21.14
N GLN A 127 -28.93 23.01 -19.94
CA GLN A 127 -28.04 23.82 -19.10
C GLN A 127 -26.56 23.68 -19.52
N ALA A 128 -26.18 22.51 -20.03
CA ALA A 128 -24.88 22.23 -20.62
C ALA A 128 -25.01 20.99 -21.54
N SER A 129 -24.12 20.84 -22.50
CA SER A 129 -23.99 19.59 -23.26
C SER A 129 -22.56 19.11 -23.16
N PRO A 130 -22.31 17.86 -22.74
CA PRO A 130 -20.95 17.33 -22.72
C PRO A 130 -20.38 17.34 -24.13
N VAL A 131 -19.13 17.77 -24.27
CA VAL A 131 -18.43 17.75 -25.57
C VAL A 131 -17.96 16.35 -25.93
N HIS A 132 -17.82 15.44 -24.96
CA HIS A 132 -17.44 14.05 -25.19
C HIS A 132 -17.91 13.15 -24.03
N LEU A 133 -18.35 11.93 -24.33
CA LEU A 133 -18.59 10.87 -23.34
C LEU A 133 -17.62 9.70 -23.55
N LEU A 134 -16.79 9.43 -22.55
CA LEU A 134 -15.88 8.30 -22.53
C LEU A 134 -16.37 7.26 -21.52
N VAL A 135 -16.62 6.03 -21.98
CA VAL A 135 -17.15 4.93 -21.16
C VAL A 135 -16.16 3.78 -21.15
N SER A 136 -15.85 3.27 -19.96
CA SER A 136 -14.85 2.23 -19.77
C SER A 136 -15.42 1.04 -19.01
N GLY A 137 -15.10 -0.18 -19.45
CA GLY A 137 -15.44 -1.41 -18.71
C GLY A 137 -16.94 -1.58 -18.44
N ARG A 138 -17.81 -1.13 -19.36
CA ARG A 138 -19.26 -1.27 -19.20
C ARG A 138 -19.96 -1.54 -20.52
N ARG A 139 -20.85 -2.53 -20.54
CA ARG A 139 -21.81 -2.79 -21.63
C ARG A 139 -22.78 -1.62 -21.83
N ALA A 140 -23.32 -1.47 -23.05
CA ALA A 140 -24.31 -0.42 -23.30
C ALA A 140 -25.59 -0.61 -22.47
N PRO A 141 -26.21 0.45 -21.93
CA PRO A 141 -27.49 0.40 -21.21
C PRO A 141 -28.64 -0.28 -21.97
N THR A 142 -28.58 -0.35 -23.31
CA THR A 142 -29.54 -1.07 -24.15
C THR A 142 -29.43 -2.59 -24.04
N VAL A 143 -28.26 -3.12 -23.65
CA VAL A 143 -28.01 -4.55 -23.46
C VAL A 143 -28.51 -4.98 -22.09
N ARG A 144 -29.64 -5.68 -22.07
CA ARG A 144 -30.23 -6.20 -20.83
C ARG A 144 -29.51 -7.46 -20.38
N ARG A 145 -28.86 -7.39 -19.22
CA ARG A 145 -28.36 -8.55 -18.49
C ARG A 145 -28.87 -8.50 -17.06
N ARG A 146 -29.39 -9.63 -16.57
CA ARG A 146 -29.80 -9.74 -15.18
C ARG A 146 -28.55 -9.73 -14.31
N ASP A 147 -28.40 -8.68 -13.53
CA ASP A 147 -27.29 -8.50 -12.60
C ASP A 147 -27.79 -8.86 -11.19
N VAL A 148 -27.33 -9.97 -10.64
CA VAL A 148 -27.79 -10.52 -9.37
C VAL A 148 -26.74 -10.40 -8.26
N ALA A 149 -25.59 -9.79 -8.55
CA ALA A 149 -24.49 -9.62 -7.61
C ALA A 149 -24.94 -8.98 -6.28
N HIS A 150 -25.83 -7.99 -6.37
CA HIS A 150 -26.41 -7.31 -5.20
C HIS A 150 -27.37 -8.17 -4.34
N LEU A 151 -27.77 -9.35 -4.84
CA LEU A 151 -28.59 -10.32 -4.12
C LEU A 151 -27.75 -11.39 -3.42
N LEU A 152 -26.44 -11.40 -3.65
CA LEU A 152 -25.52 -12.31 -2.99
C LEU A 152 -25.33 -11.94 -1.52
N ASP A 153 -24.99 -12.94 -0.70
CA ASP A 153 -24.41 -12.70 0.62
C ASP A 153 -23.01 -12.08 0.49
N ASP A 154 -22.44 -11.64 1.62
CA ASP A 154 -21.18 -10.90 1.60
C ASP A 154 -20.04 -11.77 1.04
N ASP A 155 -19.96 -13.04 1.41
CA ASP A 155 -18.90 -13.95 0.96
C ASP A 155 -18.96 -14.21 -0.55
N ALA A 156 -20.15 -14.43 -1.10
CA ALA A 156 -20.33 -14.65 -2.53
C ALA A 156 -20.13 -13.35 -3.34
N LEU A 157 -20.52 -12.18 -2.79
CA LEU A 157 -20.24 -10.88 -3.41
C LEU A 157 -18.73 -10.60 -3.44
N ILE A 158 -18.01 -10.90 -2.37
CA ILE A 158 -16.55 -10.78 -2.31
C ILE A 158 -15.89 -11.68 -3.35
N ALA A 159 -16.33 -12.93 -3.44
CA ALA A 159 -15.82 -13.89 -4.43
C ALA A 159 -16.06 -13.38 -5.86
N GLU A 160 -17.23 -12.82 -6.15
CA GLU A 160 -17.54 -12.22 -7.45
C GLU A 160 -16.61 -11.03 -7.75
N ILE A 161 -16.42 -10.11 -6.80
CA ILE A 161 -15.49 -8.97 -6.99
C ILE A 161 -14.06 -9.47 -7.25
N ALA A 162 -13.62 -10.50 -6.52
CA ALA A 162 -12.30 -11.10 -6.72
C ALA A 162 -12.13 -11.73 -8.12
N THR A 163 -13.21 -12.15 -8.78
CA THR A 163 -13.14 -12.64 -10.18
C THR A 163 -13.01 -11.53 -11.22
N LEU A 164 -13.56 -10.34 -10.93
CA LEU A 164 -13.50 -9.17 -11.81
C LEU A 164 -12.16 -8.43 -11.69
N GLN A 165 -11.52 -8.53 -10.53
CA GLN A 165 -10.27 -7.86 -10.23
C GLN A 165 -9.04 -8.71 -10.60
N GLY A 166 -8.18 -8.16 -11.44
CA GLY A 166 -6.81 -8.67 -11.55
C GLY A 166 -6.00 -8.26 -10.32
N THR A 167 -5.58 -9.23 -9.52
CA THR A 167 -4.41 -9.29 -8.60
C THR A 167 -3.92 -8.10 -7.74
N GLU A 168 -4.47 -6.88 -7.75
CA GLU A 168 -3.80 -5.73 -7.09
C GLU A 168 -4.67 -4.78 -6.24
N ASP A 169 -5.91 -5.12 -5.86
CA ASP A 169 -6.66 -4.24 -4.95
C ASP A 169 -6.33 -4.52 -3.48
N ALA A 170 -5.64 -3.57 -2.84
CA ALA A 170 -5.24 -3.64 -1.44
C ALA A 170 -6.45 -3.73 -0.48
N VAL A 171 -7.65 -3.33 -0.93
CA VAL A 171 -8.90 -3.42 -0.16
C VAL A 171 -9.42 -4.87 -0.08
N LEU A 172 -9.26 -5.69 -1.12
CA LEU A 172 -9.68 -7.10 -1.07
C LEU A 172 -8.72 -8.00 -0.28
N GLN A 173 -7.46 -7.56 -0.13
CA GLN A 173 -6.42 -8.29 0.61
C GLN A 173 -6.43 -7.98 2.12
N ASP A 174 -7.25 -7.01 2.55
CA ASP A 174 -7.41 -6.57 3.93
C ASP A 174 -8.88 -6.75 4.34
N GLU A 175 -9.16 -7.77 5.14
CA GLU A 175 -10.52 -8.15 5.54
C GLU A 175 -11.25 -7.04 6.30
N GLU A 176 -10.52 -6.17 7.01
CA GLU A 176 -11.08 -5.04 7.76
C GLU A 176 -11.45 -3.88 6.82
N LEU A 177 -10.58 -3.54 5.87
CA LEU A 177 -10.88 -2.56 4.82
C LEU A 177 -12.00 -3.04 3.90
N LEU A 178 -12.01 -4.34 3.58
CA LEU A 178 -13.08 -4.97 2.83
C LEU A 178 -14.40 -4.82 3.58
N ARG A 179 -14.46 -5.18 4.87
CA ARG A 179 -15.66 -5.01 5.70
C ARG A 179 -16.10 -3.55 5.83
N LEU A 180 -15.17 -2.61 5.89
CA LEU A 180 -15.47 -1.18 5.91
C LEU A 180 -16.03 -0.69 4.56
N ALA A 181 -15.54 -1.24 3.45
CA ALA A 181 -15.99 -0.93 2.10
C ALA A 181 -17.26 -1.70 1.68
N LEU A 182 -17.57 -2.83 2.32
CA LEU A 182 -18.69 -3.71 1.96
C LEU A 182 -20.05 -2.98 1.94
N PRO A 183 -20.42 -2.12 2.91
CA PRO A 183 -21.68 -1.38 2.85
C PRO A 183 -21.79 -0.48 1.62
N ALA A 184 -20.69 0.19 1.29
CA ALA A 184 -20.54 1.05 0.12
C ALA A 184 -20.64 0.25 -1.19
N ILE A 185 -19.89 -0.86 -1.27
CA ILE A 185 -19.90 -1.81 -2.38
C ILE A 185 -21.31 -2.37 -2.58
N ARG A 186 -21.95 -2.89 -1.53
CA ARG A 186 -23.28 -3.50 -1.57
C ARG A 186 -24.33 -2.49 -2.02
N ASN A 187 -24.26 -1.25 -1.54
CA ASN A 187 -25.12 -0.17 -2.02
C ASN A 187 -24.94 0.09 -3.52
N ASP A 188 -23.69 0.15 -4.00
CA ASP A 188 -23.38 0.46 -5.39
C ASP A 188 -23.76 -0.68 -6.33
N TYR A 189 -23.49 -1.93 -5.95
CA TYR A 189 -23.96 -3.10 -6.67
C TYR A 189 -25.49 -3.14 -6.73
N ARG A 190 -26.19 -2.74 -5.66
CA ARG A 190 -27.65 -2.57 -5.69
C ARG A 190 -28.06 -1.47 -6.67
N ALA A 191 -27.41 -0.31 -6.63
CA ALA A 191 -27.72 0.78 -7.55
C ALA A 191 -27.49 0.37 -9.03
N ALA A 192 -26.39 -0.31 -9.31
CA ALA A 192 -26.03 -0.80 -10.64
C ALA A 192 -26.93 -1.96 -11.09
N GLY A 193 -27.28 -2.89 -10.20
CA GLY A 193 -28.07 -4.08 -10.51
C GLY A 193 -29.57 -3.81 -10.62
N THR A 194 -30.06 -2.76 -9.96
CA THR A 194 -31.47 -2.30 -10.07
C THR A 194 -31.66 -1.21 -11.12
N TYR A 195 -30.58 -0.74 -11.75
CA TYR A 195 -30.67 0.24 -12.82
C TYR A 195 -31.43 -0.34 -14.03
N ALA A 196 -32.51 0.33 -14.39
CA ALA A 196 -33.29 0.03 -15.57
C ALA A 196 -33.17 1.19 -16.56
N TYR A 197 -32.49 0.95 -17.68
CA TYR A 197 -32.42 1.93 -18.76
C TYR A 197 -33.82 2.21 -19.31
N VAL A 198 -34.19 3.49 -19.30
CA VAL A 198 -35.40 4.00 -19.97
C VAL A 198 -34.98 4.56 -21.33
N PRO A 199 -35.45 3.97 -22.45
CA PRO A 199 -35.15 4.47 -23.79
C PRO A 199 -35.48 5.96 -23.94
N GLY A 200 -34.64 6.67 -24.67
CA GLY A 200 -34.87 8.08 -25.03
C GLY A 200 -33.97 8.50 -26.18
N GLY A 201 -33.95 9.79 -26.50
CA GLY A 201 -33.12 10.32 -27.57
C GLY A 201 -31.63 10.05 -27.32
N ALA A 202 -30.91 9.70 -28.40
CA ALA A 202 -29.46 9.55 -28.39
C ALA A 202 -28.75 10.85 -27.98
N LEU A 203 -27.53 10.73 -27.46
CA LEU A 203 -26.65 11.86 -27.19
C LEU A 203 -26.17 12.47 -28.51
N ASP A 204 -25.90 13.77 -28.52
CA ASP A 204 -25.41 14.48 -29.72
C ASP A 204 -23.88 14.65 -29.71
N CYS A 205 -23.21 14.16 -28.66
CA CYS A 205 -21.76 14.25 -28.49
C CYS A 205 -21.03 12.94 -28.88
N PRO A 206 -19.75 13.02 -29.28
CA PRO A 206 -18.91 11.86 -29.49
C PRO A 206 -18.92 10.88 -28.29
N VAL A 207 -18.93 9.58 -28.60
CA VAL A 207 -18.81 8.50 -27.62
C VAL A 207 -17.58 7.64 -27.91
N THR A 208 -16.66 7.58 -26.94
CA THR A 208 -15.49 6.69 -26.99
C THR A 208 -15.63 5.60 -25.95
N VAL A 209 -15.59 4.34 -26.39
CA VAL A 209 -15.69 3.15 -25.52
C VAL A 209 -14.30 2.57 -25.33
N LEU A 210 -13.94 2.24 -24.10
CA LEU A 210 -12.69 1.58 -23.74
C LEU A 210 -12.98 0.26 -23.01
N THR A 211 -12.36 -0.84 -23.42
CA THR A 211 -12.60 -2.16 -22.81
C THR A 211 -11.37 -3.07 -22.84
N GLY A 212 -11.29 -4.03 -21.92
CA GLY A 212 -10.25 -5.05 -21.90
C GLY A 212 -10.56 -6.18 -22.88
N ASP A 213 -9.53 -6.74 -23.52
CA ASP A 213 -9.64 -7.89 -24.43
C ASP A 213 -10.08 -9.19 -23.73
N ARG A 214 -9.98 -9.23 -22.40
CA ARG A 214 -10.34 -10.36 -21.54
C ARG A 214 -11.31 -9.94 -20.42
N ASP A 215 -12.08 -8.87 -20.63
CA ASP A 215 -13.10 -8.43 -19.69
C ASP A 215 -14.27 -9.44 -19.65
N PRO A 216 -14.48 -10.18 -18.53
CA PRO A 216 -15.53 -11.19 -18.45
C PRO A 216 -16.95 -10.59 -18.42
N ASP A 217 -17.07 -9.31 -18.10
CA ASP A 217 -18.34 -8.60 -17.93
C ASP A 217 -18.76 -7.79 -19.15
N VAL A 218 -17.83 -7.57 -20.09
CA VAL A 218 -18.05 -6.74 -21.27
C VAL A 218 -17.51 -7.42 -22.53
N PRO A 219 -18.28 -8.36 -23.12
CA PRO A 219 -17.98 -8.86 -24.45
C PRO A 219 -17.90 -7.72 -25.47
N LEU A 220 -16.97 -7.81 -26.43
CA LEU A 220 -16.71 -6.74 -27.39
C LEU A 220 -17.95 -6.32 -28.19
N GLU A 221 -18.85 -7.25 -28.51
CA GLU A 221 -20.10 -6.93 -29.20
C GLU A 221 -21.07 -6.12 -28.33
N GLU A 222 -21.09 -6.36 -27.01
CA GLU A 222 -21.90 -5.55 -26.07
C GLU A 222 -21.29 -4.16 -25.83
N ALA A 223 -19.97 -4.03 -25.94
CA ALA A 223 -19.29 -2.74 -25.94
C ALA A 223 -19.62 -1.93 -27.21
N ARG A 224 -19.75 -2.57 -28.37
CA ARG A 224 -20.13 -1.90 -29.64
C ARG A 224 -21.53 -1.32 -29.63
N ALA A 225 -22.45 -1.88 -28.85
CA ALA A 225 -23.83 -1.40 -28.75
C ALA A 225 -23.96 0.05 -28.25
N TRP A 226 -22.91 0.62 -27.63
CA TRP A 226 -22.86 2.04 -27.28
C TRP A 226 -22.98 2.98 -28.48
N ARG A 227 -22.67 2.50 -29.70
CA ARG A 227 -22.86 3.26 -30.95
C ARG A 227 -24.31 3.71 -31.15
N GLU A 228 -25.28 2.95 -30.66
CA GLU A 228 -26.71 3.26 -30.79
C GLU A 228 -27.15 4.42 -29.88
N LEU A 229 -26.31 4.80 -28.91
CA LEU A 229 -26.62 5.80 -27.89
C LEU A 229 -26.11 7.21 -28.22
N THR A 230 -25.49 7.39 -29.40
CA THR A 230 -25.07 8.70 -29.90
C THR A 230 -25.39 8.89 -31.39
N THR A 231 -25.69 10.12 -31.78
CA THR A 231 -25.74 10.57 -33.18
C THR A 231 -24.39 11.12 -33.65
N GLY A 232 -23.44 11.35 -32.73
CA GLY A 232 -22.09 11.84 -32.99
C GLY A 232 -21.08 10.72 -33.34
N PRO A 233 -19.80 11.07 -33.52
CA PRO A 233 -18.73 10.12 -33.76
C PRO A 233 -18.64 9.03 -32.69
N PHE A 234 -18.36 7.80 -33.11
CA PHE A 234 -18.20 6.65 -32.22
C PHE A 234 -16.83 6.00 -32.42
N ALA A 235 -16.12 5.75 -31.32
CA ALA A 235 -14.86 5.01 -31.30
C ALA A 235 -14.89 3.90 -30.24
N LEU A 236 -14.21 2.79 -30.51
CA LEU A 236 -14.04 1.67 -29.58
C LEU A 236 -12.56 1.26 -29.55
N HIS A 237 -11.96 1.33 -28.37
CA HIS A 237 -10.58 0.97 -28.10
C HIS A 237 -10.52 -0.24 -27.18
N THR A 238 -9.72 -1.23 -27.57
CA THR A 238 -9.51 -2.45 -26.81
C THR A 238 -8.09 -2.49 -26.26
N PHE A 239 -7.94 -2.78 -24.99
CA PHE A 239 -6.66 -2.86 -24.28
C PHE A 239 -6.39 -4.28 -23.83
N ALA A 240 -5.11 -4.67 -23.75
CA ALA A 240 -4.75 -5.97 -23.17
C ALA A 240 -5.02 -5.96 -21.65
N GLY A 241 -5.92 -6.83 -21.16
CA GLY A 241 -6.31 -6.86 -19.74
C GLY A 241 -7.73 -7.33 -19.47
N GLY A 242 -8.06 -7.54 -18.19
CA GLY A 242 -9.41 -7.85 -17.72
C GLY A 242 -10.26 -6.60 -17.47
N HIS A 243 -11.26 -6.70 -16.60
CA HIS A 243 -12.20 -5.60 -16.30
C HIS A 243 -11.48 -4.31 -15.87
N PHE A 244 -10.43 -4.43 -15.04
CA PHE A 244 -9.62 -3.31 -14.55
C PHE A 244 -8.30 -3.08 -15.31
N TYR A 245 -8.28 -3.31 -16.63
CA TYR A 245 -7.08 -3.12 -17.49
C TYR A 245 -6.40 -1.74 -17.31
N LEU A 246 -7.15 -0.71 -16.90
CA LEU A 246 -6.66 0.64 -16.62
C LEU A 246 -5.58 0.71 -15.53
N ASN A 247 -5.53 -0.25 -14.60
CA ASN A 247 -4.49 -0.30 -13.56
C ASN A 247 -3.10 -0.54 -14.18
N ASP A 248 -3.03 -1.42 -15.20
CA ASP A 248 -1.78 -1.83 -15.85
C ASP A 248 -1.46 -1.01 -17.12
N ARG A 249 -2.41 -0.21 -17.60
CA ARG A 249 -2.37 0.46 -18.90
C ARG A 249 -2.67 1.95 -18.83
N MET A 250 -2.52 2.57 -17.66
CA MET A 250 -2.88 3.98 -17.43
C MET A 250 -2.28 4.93 -18.48
N ASP A 251 -1.01 4.76 -18.87
CA ASP A 251 -0.36 5.64 -19.87
C ASP A 251 -0.99 5.51 -21.27
N GLU A 252 -1.38 4.31 -21.68
CA GLU A 252 -2.09 4.08 -22.94
C GLU A 252 -3.52 4.63 -22.88
N VAL A 253 -4.17 4.51 -21.73
CA VAL A 253 -5.50 5.06 -21.48
C VAL A 253 -5.48 6.59 -21.50
N CYS A 254 -4.53 7.23 -20.81
CA CYS A 254 -4.36 8.69 -20.81
C CYS A 254 -4.15 9.23 -22.22
N ARG A 255 -3.30 8.59 -23.03
CA ARG A 255 -3.09 8.99 -24.44
C ARG A 255 -4.37 8.85 -25.26
N THR A 256 -5.06 7.72 -25.15
CA THR A 256 -6.34 7.50 -25.85
C THR A 256 -7.39 8.55 -25.47
N ILE A 257 -7.49 8.89 -24.18
CA ILE A 257 -8.40 9.93 -23.69
C ILE A 257 -7.97 11.31 -24.22
N GLY A 258 -6.68 11.64 -24.16
CA GLY A 258 -6.14 12.89 -24.71
C GLY A 258 -6.44 13.06 -26.19
N ASP A 259 -6.16 12.04 -27.00
CA ASP A 259 -6.42 12.04 -28.45
C ASP A 259 -7.91 12.23 -28.77
N ALA A 260 -8.79 11.52 -28.04
CA ALA A 260 -10.24 11.65 -28.20
C ALA A 260 -10.75 13.07 -27.87
N LEU A 261 -10.15 13.71 -26.86
CA LEU A 261 -10.54 15.05 -26.41
C LEU A 261 -9.94 16.15 -27.31
N ALA A 262 -8.72 15.99 -27.81
CA ALA A 262 -8.09 16.92 -28.75
C ALA A 262 -8.88 17.03 -30.08
N GLY A 263 -9.45 15.93 -30.57
CA GLY A 263 -10.35 15.93 -31.73
C GLY A 263 -11.67 16.67 -31.52
N THR A 264 -11.99 17.03 -30.27
CA THR A 264 -13.26 17.67 -29.89
C THR A 264 -13.13 19.19 -29.81
N ALA A 265 -11.95 19.70 -29.42
CA ALA A 265 -11.67 21.15 -29.29
C ALA A 265 -11.62 21.90 -30.64
N THR A 266 -11.44 21.19 -31.75
CA THR A 266 -11.30 21.77 -33.10
C THR A 266 -12.62 21.96 -33.85
N ALA A 267 -13.73 21.36 -33.40
CA ALA A 267 -15.01 21.40 -34.11
C ALA A 267 -15.86 22.66 -33.83
N ASP A 268 -15.59 23.41 -32.76
CA ASP A 268 -16.45 24.50 -32.27
C ASP A 268 -16.02 25.92 -32.72
N THR A 269 -14.97 26.05 -33.56
CA THR A 269 -14.50 27.37 -34.06
C THR A 269 -15.02 27.75 -35.45
N ALA A 270 -15.89 26.94 -36.07
CA ALA A 270 -16.47 27.25 -37.37
C ALA A 270 -18.01 27.13 -37.35
N THR A 271 -18.69 28.25 -37.09
CA THR A 271 -19.75 28.86 -37.96
C THR A 271 -20.75 29.71 -37.15
N GLY A 272 -20.40 30.98 -36.98
CA GLY A 272 -21.38 32.05 -36.82
C GLY A 272 -21.64 32.72 -38.16
N THR A 273 -22.55 32.20 -38.99
CA THR A 273 -23.26 33.00 -40.01
C THR A 273 -24.46 32.25 -40.58
N VAL A 274 -25.65 32.82 -40.44
CA VAL A 274 -26.89 32.40 -41.12
C VAL A 274 -26.97 33.08 -42.49
N PRO A 275 -27.34 32.34 -43.55
CA PRO A 275 -28.24 32.88 -44.58
C PRO A 275 -29.33 31.87 -45.04
N PRO A 276 -30.35 32.31 -45.80
CA PRO A 276 -31.75 31.93 -45.56
C PRO A 276 -32.26 30.71 -46.36
N ARG A 277 -33.42 30.23 -45.86
CA ARG A 277 -34.27 29.16 -46.40
C ARG A 277 -34.59 29.35 -47.89
N THR A 278 -34.46 28.27 -48.66
CA THR A 278 -35.27 28.02 -49.86
C THR A 278 -35.72 26.55 -49.90
N ALA A 279 -36.83 26.33 -50.59
CA ALA A 279 -37.78 25.26 -50.40
C ALA A 279 -37.49 23.99 -51.21
N ALA A 280 -38.07 22.90 -50.71
CA ALA A 280 -38.61 21.72 -51.40
C ALA A 280 -38.02 21.32 -52.76
N ASP A 281 -37.53 20.09 -52.86
CA ASP A 281 -38.11 19.18 -53.85
C ASP A 281 -38.05 17.71 -53.42
N THR A 282 -39.15 17.03 -53.67
CA THR A 282 -39.44 15.62 -53.45
C THR A 282 -39.07 14.83 -54.70
N SER A 283 -38.36 13.70 -54.59
CA SER A 283 -38.76 12.51 -55.35
C SER A 283 -38.02 11.23 -54.90
N THR A 284 -38.86 10.22 -54.73
CA THR A 284 -38.62 8.79 -54.59
C THR A 284 -38.14 8.16 -55.89
N GLY A 285 -37.26 7.15 -55.82
CA GLY A 285 -37.02 6.22 -56.94
C GLY A 285 -35.97 5.14 -56.63
N PRO A 286 -36.25 3.84 -56.84
CA PRO A 286 -35.48 2.72 -56.26
C PRO A 286 -34.36 2.15 -57.17
N VAL A 287 -33.50 1.37 -56.52
CA VAL A 287 -32.37 0.56 -57.01
C VAL A 287 -32.74 -0.40 -58.17
N PRO A 288 -31.80 -0.68 -59.10
CA PRO A 288 -31.61 -2.03 -59.64
C PRO A 288 -30.09 -2.43 -59.74
N PRO A 289 -29.72 -3.70 -60.05
CA PRO A 289 -28.76 -4.46 -59.25
C PRO A 289 -27.40 -4.75 -59.90
N ARG A 290 -26.55 -5.38 -59.09
CA ARG A 290 -25.23 -5.97 -59.38
C ARG A 290 -25.15 -6.75 -60.70
N THR A 291 -23.99 -6.66 -61.34
CA THR A 291 -23.43 -7.73 -62.19
C THR A 291 -22.00 -8.04 -61.78
N ALA A 292 -21.64 -9.31 -61.88
CA ALA A 292 -20.35 -9.90 -61.57
C ALA A 292 -19.74 -10.48 -62.84
N ALA A 293 -18.43 -10.30 -63.02
CA ALA A 293 -17.45 -11.21 -63.62
C ALA A 293 -16.10 -10.47 -63.61
N ASP A 294 -15.07 -10.88 -62.87
CA ASP A 294 -14.24 -12.09 -62.93
C ASP A 294 -12.85 -11.71 -63.47
N THR A 295 -11.80 -12.06 -62.72
CA THR A 295 -10.48 -12.44 -63.23
C THR A 295 -9.60 -12.90 -62.07
N ALA A 296 -9.31 -14.20 -62.13
CA ALA A 296 -8.53 -14.98 -61.20
C ALA A 296 -7.02 -14.67 -61.22
N ARG A 297 -6.36 -14.94 -60.09
CA ARG A 297 -4.99 -15.46 -60.03
C ARG A 297 -4.85 -16.45 -58.86
N GLU A 298 -4.30 -17.62 -59.20
CA GLU A 298 -4.16 -18.84 -58.38
C GLU A 298 -3.04 -18.78 -57.31
N PRO A 299 -3.03 -19.73 -56.35
CA PRO A 299 -2.33 -19.65 -55.06
C PRO A 299 -1.03 -20.50 -54.99
N VAL A 300 -0.21 -20.21 -53.97
CA VAL A 300 1.01 -20.96 -53.60
C VAL A 300 0.83 -21.55 -52.18
N PRO A 301 1.31 -22.78 -51.89
CA PRO A 301 0.69 -23.69 -50.90
C PRO A 301 1.27 -23.58 -49.47
N PRO A 302 0.58 -24.15 -48.45
CA PRO A 302 1.05 -24.16 -47.07
C PRO A 302 2.09 -25.27 -46.82
N ARG A 303 3.15 -24.94 -46.07
CA ARG A 303 4.13 -25.92 -45.59
C ARG A 303 3.72 -26.50 -44.22
N SER A 304 3.35 -27.78 -44.26
CA SER A 304 3.61 -28.89 -43.31
C SER A 304 3.67 -28.62 -41.80
N ALA A 305 2.74 -29.26 -41.07
CA ALA A 305 2.83 -29.56 -39.65
C ALA A 305 3.87 -30.66 -39.34
N PRO A 306 4.53 -30.64 -38.16
CA PRO A 306 5.06 -31.83 -37.53
C PRO A 306 4.08 -32.41 -36.48
N ALA A 307 4.17 -33.73 -36.31
CA ALA A 307 3.28 -34.64 -35.60
C ALA A 307 3.34 -34.51 -34.04
N PRO A 308 2.45 -35.19 -33.29
CA PRO A 308 2.15 -34.88 -31.90
C PRO A 308 3.18 -35.48 -30.95
N HIS A 309 3.93 -34.63 -30.25
CA HIS A 309 4.64 -35.06 -29.05
C HIS A 309 3.73 -34.86 -27.83
N GLY A 310 3.36 -36.00 -27.24
CA GLY A 310 2.67 -36.06 -25.97
C GLY A 310 3.49 -35.39 -24.87
N ALA A 311 2.90 -34.35 -24.29
CA ALA A 311 2.92 -34.10 -22.88
C ALA A 311 1.72 -33.18 -22.64
N ALA A 312 0.71 -33.68 -21.93
CA ALA A 312 -0.26 -32.82 -21.30
C ALA A 312 0.54 -31.75 -20.54
N ARG A 313 0.46 -30.50 -20.99
CA ARG A 313 0.81 -29.35 -20.15
C ARG A 313 -0.15 -29.44 -18.97
N ARG A 314 0.30 -30.11 -17.90
CA ARG A 314 -0.31 -30.02 -16.59
C ARG A 314 -0.50 -28.54 -16.34
N ARG A 315 -1.74 -28.15 -16.01
CA ARG A 315 -2.04 -26.85 -15.40
C ARG A 315 -0.94 -26.55 -14.39
N ALA A 316 -0.38 -25.35 -14.43
CA ALA A 316 0.53 -24.90 -13.39
C ALA A 316 -0.14 -25.19 -12.04
N ASP A 317 0.49 -26.05 -11.22
CA ASP A 317 0.00 -26.33 -9.88
C ASP A 317 -0.01 -24.98 -9.14
N ALA A 318 -1.19 -24.56 -8.69
CA ALA A 318 -1.34 -23.37 -7.88
C ALA A 318 -0.44 -23.47 -6.64
N VAL A 319 0.15 -22.34 -6.22
CA VAL A 319 0.86 -22.22 -4.95
C VAL A 319 -0.04 -22.80 -3.84
N ARG A 320 0.42 -23.85 -3.16
CA ARG A 320 -0.35 -24.45 -2.06
C ARG A 320 0.09 -23.77 -0.76
N PRO A 321 -0.82 -23.05 -0.07
CA PRO A 321 -0.51 -22.57 1.27
C PRO A 321 -0.24 -23.78 2.17
N GLY A 322 0.72 -23.65 3.08
CA GLY A 322 0.91 -24.65 4.10
C GLY A 322 -0.26 -24.70 5.07
N ASP A 323 -0.55 -25.89 5.59
CA ASP A 323 -1.42 -26.01 6.77
C ASP A 323 -0.76 -25.26 7.94
N PRO A 324 -1.40 -24.21 8.50
CA PRO A 324 -0.82 -23.42 9.58
C PRO A 324 -0.54 -24.23 10.86
N VAL A 325 -1.36 -25.23 11.17
CA VAL A 325 -1.19 -26.05 12.39
C VAL A 325 -0.01 -27.02 12.23
N ASP A 326 0.09 -27.67 11.07
CA ASP A 326 1.27 -28.46 10.69
C ASP A 326 2.55 -27.61 10.74
N THR A 327 2.50 -26.42 10.16
CA THR A 327 3.61 -25.47 10.15
C THR A 327 4.00 -25.09 11.57
N ALA A 328 3.04 -24.75 12.43
CA ALA A 328 3.28 -24.38 13.82
C ALA A 328 3.92 -25.53 14.64
N ARG A 329 3.52 -26.78 14.39
CA ARG A 329 4.17 -27.97 15.00
C ARG A 329 5.63 -28.11 14.57
N ARG A 330 5.91 -27.97 13.28
CA ARG A 330 7.28 -28.06 12.73
C ARG A 330 8.16 -26.90 13.20
N VAL A 331 7.57 -25.71 13.34
CA VAL A 331 8.19 -24.54 13.97
C VAL A 331 8.56 -24.84 15.42
N LEU A 332 7.68 -25.46 16.22
CA LEU A 332 7.97 -25.85 17.60
C LEU A 332 9.11 -26.89 17.70
N VAL A 333 9.22 -27.81 16.75
CA VAL A 333 10.35 -28.75 16.67
C VAL A 333 11.66 -28.01 16.37
N SER A 334 11.67 -27.13 15.36
CA SER A 334 12.84 -26.31 15.00
C SER A 334 13.27 -25.38 16.12
N ALA A 335 12.30 -24.78 16.80
CA ALA A 335 12.45 -23.94 17.99
C ALA A 335 13.20 -24.63 19.14
N ARG A 336 12.87 -25.89 19.42
CA ARG A 336 13.51 -26.70 20.47
C ARG A 336 14.87 -27.27 20.05
N THR A 337 15.23 -27.15 18.77
CA THR A 337 16.49 -27.65 18.22
C THR A 337 17.56 -26.54 18.29
N ALA A 338 18.24 -26.46 19.44
CA ALA A 338 19.20 -25.38 19.75
C ALA A 338 20.54 -25.47 19.00
N ASP A 339 20.78 -26.58 18.27
CA ASP A 339 21.98 -26.82 17.48
C ASP A 339 21.70 -27.80 16.33
N SER A 340 22.53 -27.77 15.27
CA SER A 340 22.37 -28.60 14.07
C SER A 340 23.71 -29.03 13.49
N ALA A 341 23.80 -30.27 13.01
CA ALA A 341 24.99 -30.76 12.32
C ALA A 341 25.23 -30.07 10.97
N VAL A 342 24.19 -29.45 10.38
CA VAL A 342 24.29 -28.71 9.10
C VAL A 342 25.15 -27.46 9.27
N THR A 343 24.89 -26.70 10.33
CA THR A 343 25.70 -25.55 10.75
C THR A 343 25.81 -25.60 12.27
N PRO A 344 26.91 -26.09 12.86
CA PRO A 344 27.11 -26.07 14.30
C PRO A 344 27.04 -24.64 14.86
N PHE A 345 26.37 -24.46 16.00
CA PHE A 345 26.09 -23.15 16.57
C PHE A 345 27.36 -22.35 16.90
N ASP A 346 28.40 -23.04 17.41
CA ASP A 346 29.70 -22.45 17.72
C ASP A 346 30.46 -21.96 16.47
N GLY A 347 30.15 -22.52 15.29
CA GLY A 347 30.69 -22.10 14.00
C GLY A 347 30.09 -20.82 13.43
N ILE A 348 28.92 -20.37 13.91
CA ILE A 348 28.20 -19.21 13.33
C ILE A 348 29.00 -17.92 13.50
N SER A 349 29.56 -17.67 14.69
CA SER A 349 30.41 -16.50 14.94
C SER A 349 31.67 -16.51 14.09
N GLY A 350 32.27 -17.69 13.90
CA GLY A 350 33.42 -17.88 13.02
C GLY A 350 33.09 -17.57 11.56
N TRP A 351 31.92 -18.01 11.08
CA TRP A 351 31.41 -17.71 9.74
C TRP A 351 31.21 -16.20 9.55
N LEU A 352 30.54 -15.50 10.47
CA LEU A 352 30.36 -14.04 10.38
C LEU A 352 31.71 -13.30 10.35
N ALA A 353 32.67 -13.71 11.19
CA ALA A 353 34.01 -13.13 11.21
C ALA A 353 34.82 -13.44 9.94
N GLU A 354 34.61 -14.60 9.32
CA GLU A 354 35.19 -14.94 8.01
C GLU A 354 34.61 -14.06 6.90
N ARG A 355 33.28 -13.91 6.83
CA ARG A 355 32.62 -13.04 5.85
C ARG A 355 33.03 -11.58 6.02
N LEU A 356 33.20 -11.13 7.27
CA LEU A 356 33.68 -9.78 7.56
C LEU A 356 35.11 -9.56 7.04
N ARG A 357 36.01 -10.55 7.18
CA ARG A 357 37.38 -10.45 6.68
C ARG A 357 37.47 -10.56 5.15
N ALA A 358 36.56 -11.33 4.54
CA ALA A 358 36.50 -11.49 3.09
C ALA A 358 36.04 -10.21 2.38
N GLY A 359 35.21 -9.39 3.03
CA GLY A 359 34.79 -8.09 2.52
C GLY A 359 35.58 -6.92 3.10
N ARG A 360 35.97 -5.96 2.27
CA ARG A 360 36.31 -4.60 2.70
C ARG A 360 35.07 -3.73 2.59
N PHE A 361 34.67 -3.12 3.71
CA PHE A 361 33.53 -2.24 3.85
C PHE A 361 33.97 -0.96 4.56
N ASP A 362 33.63 0.18 3.98
CA ASP A 362 33.89 1.49 4.60
C ASP A 362 32.65 2.37 4.41
N VAL A 363 32.28 3.07 5.48
CA VAL A 363 31.15 3.99 5.50
C VAL A 363 31.61 5.28 6.17
N SER A 364 31.70 6.34 5.39
CA SER A 364 32.14 7.65 5.85
C SER A 364 31.06 8.69 5.63
N ARG A 365 30.94 9.63 6.57
CA ARG A 365 30.05 10.78 6.41
C ARG A 365 30.62 11.74 5.39
N VAL A 366 29.76 12.26 4.53
CA VAL A 366 30.11 13.26 3.52
C VAL A 366 29.12 14.43 3.57
N PRO A 367 29.48 15.64 3.10
CA PRO A 367 28.51 16.69 2.86
C PRO A 367 27.41 16.23 1.88
N PHE A 368 26.20 16.79 1.98
CA PHE A 368 25.13 16.54 1.00
C PHE A 368 25.53 16.86 -0.44
N ALA A 369 26.43 17.83 -0.63
CA ALA A 369 26.96 18.21 -1.94
C ALA A 369 27.75 17.08 -2.63
N GLU A 370 28.22 16.08 -1.88
CA GLU A 370 28.96 14.93 -2.40
C GLU A 370 28.05 13.72 -2.71
N LEU A 371 26.75 13.81 -2.42
CA LEU A 371 25.82 12.74 -2.79
C LEU A 371 25.69 12.65 -4.32
N ARG A 372 26.18 11.57 -4.89
CA ARG A 372 26.04 11.22 -6.30
C ARG A 372 24.61 10.77 -6.59
N GLY A 373 23.97 11.45 -7.54
CA GLY A 373 22.61 11.12 -7.97
C GLY A 373 21.51 11.60 -7.03
N TRP A 374 21.82 12.26 -5.91
CA TRP A 374 20.83 12.87 -5.03
C TRP A 374 20.91 14.39 -5.08
N SER A 375 19.77 15.06 -4.96
CA SER A 375 19.73 16.53 -4.91
C SER A 375 18.52 17.03 -4.13
N PHE A 376 18.65 18.24 -3.58
CA PHE A 376 17.51 18.97 -3.02
C PHE A 376 16.73 19.66 -4.14
N HIS A 377 15.41 19.47 -4.15
CA HIS A 377 14.54 20.14 -5.11
C HIS A 377 14.48 21.66 -4.85
N PRO A 378 14.71 22.54 -5.83
CA PRO A 378 14.85 23.99 -5.60
C PRO A 378 13.61 24.68 -5.02
N GLY A 379 12.41 24.16 -5.27
CA GLY A 379 11.16 24.77 -4.80
C GLY A 379 10.61 24.16 -3.52
N THR A 380 11.00 22.92 -3.18
CA THR A 380 10.41 22.20 -2.03
C THR A 380 11.43 21.82 -0.97
N GLY A 381 12.72 21.84 -1.30
CA GLY A 381 13.77 21.33 -0.44
C GLY A 381 13.79 19.80 -0.30
N ASN A 382 12.90 19.05 -0.97
CA ASN A 382 12.86 17.59 -0.83
C ASN A 382 14.15 16.97 -1.37
N LEU A 383 14.76 16.09 -0.58
CA LEU A 383 15.93 15.32 -1.00
C LEU A 383 15.47 14.08 -1.75
N HIS A 384 15.85 13.97 -3.03
CA HIS A 384 15.42 12.86 -3.89
C HIS A 384 16.58 12.37 -4.74
N HIS A 385 16.48 11.14 -5.22
CA HIS A 385 17.38 10.61 -6.23
C HIS A 385 16.92 11.02 -7.64
N ALA A 386 17.85 11.42 -8.51
CA ALA A 386 17.59 11.92 -9.86
C ALA A 386 16.89 10.89 -10.76
N SER A 387 17.00 9.59 -10.45
CA SER A 387 16.28 8.54 -11.18
C SER A 387 14.80 8.42 -10.80
N GLY A 388 14.31 9.14 -9.78
CA GLY A 388 12.97 8.97 -9.22
C GLY A 388 12.75 7.64 -8.48
N ARG A 389 13.83 6.93 -8.13
CA ARG A 389 13.80 5.63 -7.42
C ARG A 389 14.33 5.75 -6.00
N PHE A 390 14.44 4.62 -5.30
CA PHE A 390 14.84 4.50 -3.90
C PHE A 390 13.79 5.12 -2.99
N PHE A 391 14.10 6.26 -2.38
CA PHE A 391 13.23 6.99 -1.48
C PHE A 391 13.49 8.49 -1.62
N SER A 392 12.60 9.29 -1.06
CA SER A 392 12.82 10.72 -0.83
C SER A 392 12.79 11.03 0.67
N VAL A 393 13.45 12.11 1.06
CA VAL A 393 13.23 12.75 2.37
C VAL A 393 12.43 14.02 2.12
N GLU A 394 11.26 14.09 2.75
CA GLU A 394 10.27 15.16 2.56
C GLU A 394 9.81 15.72 3.90
N GLY A 395 9.02 16.78 3.89
CA GLY A 395 8.33 17.25 5.08
C GLY A 395 7.01 16.51 5.29
N LEU A 396 6.65 16.28 6.55
CA LEU A 396 5.34 15.79 6.96
C LEU A 396 4.76 16.72 7.99
N HIS A 397 3.57 17.25 7.73
CA HIS A 397 2.74 17.89 8.74
C HIS A 397 1.83 16.87 9.37
N VAL A 398 1.84 16.80 10.70
CA VAL A 398 1.08 15.83 11.48
C VAL A 398 0.22 16.55 12.51
N ARG A 399 -1.03 16.13 12.63
CA ARG A 399 -1.93 16.52 13.72
C ARG A 399 -2.60 15.27 14.30
N THR A 400 -2.64 15.18 15.63
CA THR A 400 -3.34 14.12 16.35
C THR A 400 -4.25 14.70 17.42
N ASP A 401 -5.12 13.87 18.01
CA ASP A 401 -6.03 14.22 19.10
C ASP A 401 -5.33 14.51 20.44
N ARG A 402 -4.05 14.15 20.58
CA ARG A 402 -3.28 14.25 21.84
C ARG A 402 -2.10 15.25 21.80
N LEU A 403 -1.82 15.83 20.64
CA LEU A 403 -0.68 16.74 20.42
C LEU A 403 -1.18 18.18 20.15
N PRO A 404 -0.29 19.19 20.02
CA PRO A 404 -0.72 20.59 19.94
C PRO A 404 -1.77 20.80 18.85
N GLU A 405 -2.78 21.64 19.11
CA GLU A 405 -3.90 21.88 18.19
C GLU A 405 -3.47 22.23 16.76
N ARG A 406 -2.35 22.95 16.62
CA ARG A 406 -1.77 23.35 15.32
C ARG A 406 -1.03 22.23 14.58
N GLY A 407 -0.83 21.06 15.20
CA GLY A 407 0.08 20.02 14.72
C GLY A 407 1.56 20.41 14.80
N TRP A 408 2.42 19.62 14.17
CA TRP A 408 3.84 19.90 13.99
C TRP A 408 4.32 19.37 12.64
N THR A 409 5.53 19.75 12.25
CA THR A 409 6.20 19.27 11.05
C THR A 409 7.50 18.56 11.38
N GLN A 410 7.84 17.53 10.60
CA GLN A 410 9.13 16.85 10.69
C GLN A 410 9.55 16.29 9.33
N PRO A 411 10.85 16.05 9.10
CA PRO A 411 11.30 15.22 8.00
C PRO A 411 10.71 13.81 8.09
N ILE A 412 10.45 13.20 6.94
CA ILE A 412 9.98 11.82 6.83
C ILE A 412 10.57 11.17 5.57
N ILE A 413 10.85 9.87 5.63
CA ILE A 413 11.18 9.07 4.46
C ILE A 413 9.89 8.68 3.73
N VAL A 414 9.83 8.96 2.44
CA VAL A 414 8.75 8.52 1.55
C VAL A 414 9.32 7.51 0.56
N GLN A 415 8.83 6.27 0.64
CA GLN A 415 9.16 5.21 -0.30
C GLN A 415 7.88 4.40 -0.58
N PRO A 416 7.14 4.72 -1.66
CA PRO A 416 5.84 4.11 -1.93
C PRO A 416 5.95 2.64 -2.36
N GLU A 417 7.14 2.17 -2.74
CA GLU A 417 7.36 0.79 -3.15
C GLU A 417 7.30 -0.19 -1.97
N VAL A 418 6.49 -1.24 -2.12
CA VAL A 418 6.54 -2.43 -1.27
C VAL A 418 7.78 -3.25 -1.65
N GLY A 419 8.69 -3.44 -0.69
CA GLY A 419 9.84 -4.32 -0.86
C GLY A 419 9.47 -5.76 -0.53
N LEU A 420 10.33 -6.70 -0.90
CA LEU A 420 10.23 -8.11 -0.60
C LEU A 420 11.32 -8.49 0.42
N LEU A 421 10.90 -9.08 1.52
CA LEU A 421 11.74 -9.66 2.56
C LEU A 421 11.42 -11.15 2.64
N GLY A 422 12.36 -12.01 2.22
CA GLY A 422 12.10 -13.42 2.00
C GLY A 422 13.09 -14.31 2.74
N ILE A 423 12.59 -15.32 3.45
CA ILE A 423 13.38 -16.43 4.00
C ILE A 423 13.02 -17.72 3.28
N VAL A 424 14.03 -18.45 2.82
CA VAL A 424 13.87 -19.80 2.29
C VAL A 424 13.98 -20.78 3.45
N ALA A 425 13.04 -21.72 3.53
CA ALA A 425 13.02 -22.80 4.50
C ALA A 425 13.23 -24.15 3.83
N ARG A 426 13.79 -25.11 4.56
CA ARG A 426 13.90 -26.51 4.15
C ARG A 426 13.91 -27.42 5.37
N GLU A 427 13.24 -28.56 5.27
CA GLU A 427 13.39 -29.60 6.27
C GLU A 427 14.67 -30.41 6.02
N ILE A 428 15.53 -30.48 7.03
CA ILE A 428 16.78 -31.26 7.01
C ILE A 428 16.75 -32.14 8.25
N ASP A 429 16.85 -33.46 8.06
CA ASP A 429 16.76 -34.47 9.12
C ASP A 429 15.52 -34.32 10.02
N GLY A 430 14.37 -33.98 9.43
CA GLY A 430 13.10 -33.80 10.15
C GLY A 430 12.94 -32.46 10.86
N VAL A 431 13.87 -31.52 10.69
CA VAL A 431 13.86 -30.21 11.34
C VAL A 431 13.85 -29.08 10.30
N LEU A 432 12.92 -28.14 10.45
CA LEU A 432 12.91 -26.92 9.64
C LEU A 432 14.17 -26.09 9.89
N HIS A 433 14.89 -25.78 8.82
CA HIS A 433 15.99 -24.82 8.78
C HIS A 433 15.60 -23.64 7.89
N PHE A 434 16.18 -22.49 8.19
CA PHE A 434 15.98 -21.22 7.52
C PHE A 434 17.33 -20.79 6.92
N LEU A 435 17.34 -20.45 5.62
CA LEU A 435 18.55 -20.05 4.91
C LEU A 435 18.85 -18.59 5.19
N MET A 436 19.75 -18.32 6.12
CA MET A 436 20.05 -16.96 6.55
C MET A 436 21.26 -16.42 5.80
N GLN A 437 21.29 -15.11 5.58
CA GLN A 437 22.38 -14.43 4.88
C GLN A 437 23.24 -13.63 5.87
N ALA A 438 24.57 -13.69 5.74
CA ALA A 438 25.46 -12.69 6.33
C ALA A 438 25.45 -11.46 5.42
N LYS A 439 24.77 -10.39 5.83
CA LYS A 439 24.53 -9.22 4.99
C LYS A 439 25.16 -7.97 5.58
N MET A 440 25.89 -7.25 4.73
CA MET A 440 26.38 -5.92 5.02
C MET A 440 25.35 -4.88 4.62
N GLU A 441 25.09 -3.94 5.52
CA GLU A 441 24.35 -2.72 5.24
C GLU A 441 25.11 -1.52 5.83
N PRO A 442 25.08 -0.35 5.16
CA PRO A 442 25.95 0.78 5.52
C PRO A 442 25.66 1.36 6.91
N GLY A 443 24.44 1.18 7.42
CA GLY A 443 24.03 1.64 8.73
C GLY A 443 24.12 0.58 9.84
N ASN A 444 24.57 -0.64 9.54
CA ASN A 444 24.74 -1.67 10.56
C ASN A 444 25.83 -1.28 11.55
N VAL A 445 25.53 -1.38 12.84
CA VAL A 445 26.46 -1.06 13.94
C VAL A 445 27.71 -1.94 13.89
N ASN A 446 27.54 -3.21 13.54
CA ASN A 446 28.61 -4.21 13.47
C ASN A 446 28.98 -4.58 12.01
N VAL A 447 28.58 -3.76 11.04
CA VAL A 447 28.75 -3.97 9.58
C VAL A 447 27.97 -5.17 9.03
N LEU A 448 28.21 -6.39 9.52
CA LEU A 448 27.52 -7.62 9.12
C LEU A 448 26.51 -8.08 10.16
N GLN A 449 25.34 -8.49 9.70
CA GLN A 449 24.29 -9.11 10.51
C GLN A 449 23.67 -10.30 9.76
N VAL A 450 22.98 -11.16 10.51
CA VAL A 450 22.19 -12.27 9.97
C VAL A 450 20.86 -11.72 9.47
N SER A 451 20.66 -11.74 8.15
CA SER A 451 19.49 -11.20 7.46
C SER A 451 18.67 -12.29 6.78
N PRO A 452 17.48 -11.95 6.23
CA PRO A 452 16.72 -12.86 5.38
C PRO A 452 17.52 -13.31 4.16
N THR A 453 17.08 -14.40 3.54
CA THR A 453 17.65 -14.93 2.29
C THR A 453 17.62 -13.90 1.16
N VAL A 454 16.52 -13.15 1.06
CA VAL A 454 16.27 -12.11 0.05
C VAL A 454 15.78 -10.85 0.74
N GLN A 455 16.37 -9.72 0.38
CA GLN A 455 15.91 -8.39 0.75
C GLN A 455 16.05 -7.50 -0.48
N ALA A 456 14.92 -7.15 -1.09
CA ALA A 456 14.91 -6.48 -2.39
C ALA A 456 13.76 -5.46 -2.49
N THR A 457 14.03 -4.28 -3.05
CA THR A 457 13.00 -3.30 -3.43
C THR A 457 12.57 -3.52 -4.88
N ARG A 458 11.34 -3.13 -5.24
CA ARG A 458 10.81 -3.23 -6.61
C ARG A 458 11.70 -2.55 -7.65
N SER A 459 12.25 -1.39 -7.29
CA SER A 459 13.25 -0.65 -8.07
C SER A 459 14.53 -1.43 -8.37
N ASN A 460 14.94 -2.38 -7.52
CA ASN A 460 16.17 -3.16 -7.68
C ASN A 460 15.99 -4.40 -8.57
N PHE A 461 14.83 -5.06 -8.57
CA PHE A 461 14.63 -6.31 -9.32
C PHE A 461 13.89 -6.19 -10.65
N THR A 462 13.39 -5.00 -11.00
CA THR A 462 12.85 -4.73 -12.36
C THR A 462 13.95 -4.58 -13.42
N GLY A 463 15.21 -4.94 -13.10
CA GLY A 463 16.29 -5.15 -14.07
C GLY A 463 16.88 -3.88 -14.70
N VAL A 464 16.62 -2.70 -14.14
CA VAL A 464 17.07 -1.44 -14.76
C VAL A 464 18.44 -0.95 -14.22
N HIS A 465 18.96 -1.59 -13.18
CA HIS A 465 20.40 -1.51 -12.87
C HIS A 465 21.08 -2.71 -13.56
N ARG A 466 22.18 -2.47 -14.28
CA ARG A 466 22.99 -3.50 -14.98
C ARG A 466 23.73 -4.44 -14.01
N GLY A 467 23.14 -4.79 -12.87
CA GLY A 467 23.66 -5.75 -11.89
C GLY A 467 23.24 -7.19 -12.19
N ARG A 468 23.84 -8.20 -11.56
CA ARG A 468 23.35 -9.59 -11.64
C ARG A 468 21.99 -9.69 -10.99
N ASP A 469 21.25 -10.71 -11.43
CA ASP A 469 20.03 -11.16 -10.79
C ASP A 469 20.23 -11.36 -9.27
N ILE A 470 19.29 -10.86 -8.48
CA ILE A 470 19.28 -11.04 -7.02
C ILE A 470 19.11 -12.54 -6.75
N ARG A 471 20.10 -13.14 -6.09
CA ARG A 471 20.12 -14.57 -5.78
C ARG A 471 18.84 -14.97 -5.04
N TYR A 472 18.22 -16.07 -5.47
CA TYR A 472 17.00 -16.67 -4.90
C TYR A 472 15.70 -15.87 -5.06
N LEU A 473 15.73 -14.71 -5.71
CA LEU A 473 14.53 -13.88 -5.88
C LEU A 473 13.40 -14.62 -6.64
N ASP A 474 13.76 -15.50 -7.58
CA ASP A 474 12.81 -16.28 -8.37
C ASP A 474 11.93 -17.21 -7.53
N LEU A 475 12.38 -17.62 -6.34
CA LEU A 475 11.61 -18.41 -5.39
C LEU A 475 10.42 -17.65 -4.78
N PHE A 476 10.44 -16.31 -4.81
CA PHE A 476 9.44 -15.44 -4.21
C PHE A 476 8.56 -14.72 -5.24
N MET A 477 8.99 -14.66 -6.50
CA MET A 477 8.37 -13.86 -7.57
C MET A 477 7.51 -14.67 -8.56
N GLY A 478 7.48 -16.00 -8.50
CA GLY A 478 6.83 -16.84 -9.53
C GLY A 478 6.23 -18.16 -9.04
N PRO A 479 5.61 -18.96 -9.93
CA PRO A 479 4.90 -20.20 -9.60
C PRO A 479 5.81 -21.42 -9.38
N ARG A 480 7.05 -21.24 -8.88
CA ARG A 480 7.97 -22.37 -8.59
C ARG A 480 7.46 -23.27 -7.46
N ARG A 481 8.04 -24.47 -7.36
CA ARG A 481 7.76 -25.55 -6.38
C ARG A 481 8.12 -25.18 -4.93
N ALA A 482 7.65 -24.05 -4.42
CA ALA A 482 7.83 -23.70 -3.01
C ALA A 482 6.48 -23.61 -2.30
N ARG A 483 6.38 -24.25 -1.14
CA ARG A 483 5.20 -24.17 -0.26
C ARG A 483 5.31 -22.87 0.54
N VAL A 484 4.31 -22.02 0.48
CA VAL A 484 4.30 -20.76 1.24
C VAL A 484 3.93 -21.06 2.69
N LEU A 485 4.83 -20.74 3.61
CA LEU A 485 4.62 -20.86 5.06
C LEU A 485 4.17 -19.52 5.67
N VAL A 486 4.69 -18.41 5.15
CA VAL A 486 4.34 -17.05 5.54
C VAL A 486 4.29 -16.19 4.29
N ASP A 487 3.27 -15.34 4.18
CA ASP A 487 3.17 -14.29 3.17
C ASP A 487 2.24 -13.19 3.70
N SER A 488 2.83 -12.08 4.14
CA SER A 488 2.08 -10.98 4.74
C SER A 488 2.76 -9.64 4.49
N ILE A 489 1.98 -8.57 4.35
CA ILE A 489 2.49 -7.21 4.20
C ILE A 489 2.57 -6.56 5.58
N GLN A 490 3.74 -6.11 6.00
CA GLN A 490 3.98 -5.53 7.32
C GLN A 490 4.51 -4.09 7.22
N SER A 491 4.15 -3.25 8.19
CA SER A 491 4.57 -1.83 8.32
C SER A 491 6.01 -1.71 8.79
N GLU A 492 6.73 -0.65 8.40
CA GLU A 492 8.07 -0.32 8.96
C GLU A 492 7.97 0.81 10.02
N GLN A 493 9.11 1.34 10.49
CA GLN A 493 9.13 2.36 11.57
C GLN A 493 8.34 3.61 11.19
N ALA A 494 7.21 3.79 11.85
CA ALA A 494 6.35 4.94 11.64
C ALA A 494 6.94 6.26 12.13
N ASP A 495 7.95 6.24 13.02
CA ASP A 495 8.68 7.44 13.45
C ASP A 495 9.41 8.14 12.28
N TRP A 496 9.84 7.37 11.28
CA TRP A 496 10.76 7.82 10.24
C TRP A 496 10.27 7.57 8.81
N PHE A 497 9.33 6.64 8.61
CA PHE A 497 8.72 6.36 7.31
C PHE A 497 7.27 6.77 7.25
N LEU A 498 6.84 7.30 6.09
CA LEU A 498 5.42 7.48 5.79
C LEU A 498 4.85 6.22 5.11
N ALA A 499 3.99 5.49 5.81
CA ALA A 499 3.22 4.34 5.30
C ALA A 499 4.06 3.28 4.57
N LYS A 500 5.34 3.15 4.94
CA LYS A 500 6.25 2.16 4.36
C LYS A 500 5.85 0.77 4.81
N ARG A 501 5.78 -0.14 3.85
CA ARG A 501 5.47 -1.56 4.09
C ARG A 501 6.38 -2.45 3.27
N ASN A 502 6.62 -3.66 3.74
CA ASN A 502 7.34 -4.72 3.04
C ASN A 502 6.53 -6.02 3.09
N ARG A 503 6.67 -6.84 2.04
CA ARG A 503 6.09 -8.19 1.97
C ARG A 503 7.05 -9.16 2.64
N ASN A 504 6.67 -9.66 3.81
CA ASN A 504 7.38 -10.68 4.57
C ASN A 504 6.96 -12.06 4.08
N MET A 505 7.92 -12.86 3.64
CA MET A 505 7.66 -14.20 3.10
C MET A 505 8.58 -15.25 3.70
N ILE A 506 8.01 -16.44 3.94
CA ILE A 506 8.77 -17.66 4.16
C ILE A 506 8.29 -18.70 3.15
N VAL A 507 9.19 -19.20 2.33
CA VAL A 507 8.91 -20.21 1.31
C VAL A 507 9.72 -21.47 1.59
N GLU A 508 9.06 -22.61 1.62
CA GLU A 508 9.69 -23.91 1.85
C GLU A 508 10.02 -24.59 0.53
N LEU A 509 11.29 -24.98 0.35
CA LEU A 509 11.76 -25.74 -0.81
C LEU A 509 11.25 -27.18 -0.80
N ALA A 510 11.03 -27.73 -1.99
CA ALA A 510 10.80 -29.16 -2.15
C ALA A 510 12.03 -29.97 -1.72
N ALA A 511 11.79 -31.19 -1.22
CA ALA A 511 12.85 -32.05 -0.69
C ALA A 511 13.94 -32.40 -1.73
N ASP A 512 13.60 -32.38 -3.02
CA ASP A 512 14.47 -32.69 -4.17
C ASP A 512 15.16 -31.45 -4.78
N ASP A 513 14.88 -30.23 -4.30
CA ASP A 513 15.55 -29.02 -4.80
C ASP A 513 16.99 -28.95 -4.23
N ASP A 514 17.98 -28.99 -5.13
CA ASP A 514 19.39 -28.79 -4.80
C ASP A 514 19.77 -27.33 -5.06
N LEU A 515 19.93 -26.57 -3.98
CA LEU A 515 20.20 -25.13 -4.02
C LEU A 515 21.68 -24.88 -3.70
N ASP A 516 22.42 -24.28 -4.64
CA ASP A 516 23.76 -23.76 -4.36
C ASP A 516 23.68 -22.56 -3.40
N ILE A 517 23.91 -22.80 -2.11
CA ILE A 517 23.72 -21.81 -1.05
C ILE A 517 24.78 -20.69 -1.05
N GLY A 518 25.99 -20.91 -1.57
CA GLY A 518 27.09 -19.95 -1.52
C GLY A 518 27.62 -19.64 -0.12
N GLU A 519 28.73 -18.90 -0.04
CA GLU A 519 29.47 -18.70 1.22
C GLU A 519 28.79 -17.74 2.20
N ASP A 520 28.03 -16.77 1.68
CA ASP A 520 27.29 -15.76 2.45
C ASP A 520 26.03 -16.30 3.13
N PHE A 521 25.71 -17.60 2.98
CA PHE A 521 24.46 -18.17 3.48
C PHE A 521 24.70 -19.40 4.36
N ARG A 522 23.86 -19.58 5.38
CA ARG A 522 23.85 -20.78 6.24
C ARG A 522 22.43 -21.19 6.58
N TRP A 523 22.20 -22.50 6.61
CA TRP A 523 20.98 -23.09 7.13
C TRP A 523 21.05 -23.10 8.65
N LEU A 524 20.10 -22.42 9.31
CA LEU A 524 19.99 -22.32 10.76
C LEU A 524 18.62 -22.80 11.22
N THR A 525 18.53 -23.49 12.34
CA THR A 525 17.24 -23.80 12.98
C THR A 525 16.68 -22.55 13.67
N LEU A 526 15.38 -22.55 14.00
CA LEU A 526 14.79 -21.50 14.82
C LEU A 526 15.40 -21.50 16.24
N GLY A 527 15.77 -22.65 16.79
CA GLY A 527 16.48 -22.74 18.08
C GLY A 527 17.84 -22.05 18.07
N GLN A 528 18.60 -22.16 16.98
CA GLN A 528 19.86 -21.41 16.81
C GLN A 528 19.58 -19.90 16.68
N LEU A 529 18.59 -19.51 15.87
CA LEU A 529 18.18 -18.10 15.72
C LEU A 529 17.75 -17.46 17.05
N ARG A 530 17.02 -18.19 17.91
CA ARG A 530 16.66 -17.73 19.27
C ARG A 530 17.89 -17.41 20.11
N ARG A 531 18.91 -18.27 20.07
CA ARG A 531 20.16 -18.03 20.79
C ARG A 531 20.89 -16.81 20.24
N LEU A 532 20.84 -16.57 18.93
CA LEU A 532 21.39 -15.35 18.32
C LEU A 532 20.58 -14.10 18.68
N LEU A 533 19.26 -14.19 18.87
CA LEU A 533 18.41 -13.09 19.33
C LEU A 533 18.74 -12.63 20.76
N MET A 534 19.39 -13.47 21.57
CA MET A 534 19.91 -13.09 22.89
C MET A 534 21.21 -12.29 22.80
N LEU A 535 21.80 -12.16 21.61
CA LEU A 535 23.01 -11.40 21.38
C LEU A 535 22.69 -10.06 20.74
N ASP A 536 23.48 -9.05 21.12
CA ASP A 536 23.29 -7.69 20.65
C ASP A 536 23.62 -7.55 19.16
N ASN A 537 22.67 -7.02 18.40
CA ASN A 537 22.86 -6.60 17.00
C ASN A 537 23.40 -7.72 16.09
N VAL A 538 22.95 -8.96 16.28
CA VAL A 538 23.35 -10.12 15.46
C VAL A 538 22.30 -10.46 14.40
N VAL A 539 21.03 -10.58 14.79
CA VAL A 539 19.92 -10.86 13.86
C VAL A 539 19.33 -9.52 13.43
N ASN A 540 19.35 -9.22 12.13
CA ASN A 540 18.92 -7.92 11.63
C ASN A 540 17.39 -7.73 11.77
N MET A 541 16.93 -6.49 11.62
CA MET A 541 15.52 -6.13 11.79
C MET A 541 14.58 -6.88 10.85
N ASP A 542 14.93 -6.98 9.57
CA ASP A 542 14.10 -7.66 8.58
C ASP A 542 13.90 -9.15 8.92
N ALA A 543 14.95 -9.83 9.39
CA ALA A 543 14.86 -11.21 9.84
C ALA A 543 13.93 -11.33 11.07
N ARG A 544 14.05 -10.42 12.05
CA ARG A 544 13.14 -10.39 13.21
C ARG A 544 11.69 -10.18 12.79
N SER A 545 11.44 -9.26 11.85
CA SER A 545 10.12 -8.98 11.29
C SER A 545 9.47 -10.21 10.64
N ILE A 546 10.22 -10.95 9.82
CA ILE A 546 9.71 -12.17 9.16
C ILE A 546 9.52 -13.31 10.17
N LEU A 547 10.48 -13.52 11.09
CA LEU A 547 10.41 -14.60 12.08
C LEU A 547 9.24 -14.44 13.04
N ALA A 548 8.84 -13.20 13.36
CA ALA A 548 7.66 -12.91 14.16
C ALA A 548 6.35 -13.40 13.50
N CYS A 549 6.32 -13.48 12.17
CA CYS A 549 5.15 -13.92 11.40
C CYS A 549 5.00 -15.46 11.35
N LEU A 550 5.88 -16.23 11.99
CA LEU A 550 5.77 -17.69 12.00
C LEU A 550 4.47 -18.12 12.72
N PRO A 551 3.65 -19.00 12.11
CA PRO A 551 2.43 -19.47 12.74
C PRO A 551 2.72 -20.23 14.04
N THR A 552 1.94 -19.96 15.09
CA THR A 552 2.05 -20.69 16.35
C THR A 552 0.73 -21.29 16.85
N ALA A 553 -0.44 -20.91 16.33
CA ALA A 553 -1.73 -21.33 16.89
C ALA A 553 -1.97 -22.86 16.85
N ASP A 554 -2.61 -23.39 17.91
CA ASP A 554 -3.14 -24.76 18.03
C ASP A 554 -2.13 -25.91 17.80
N ALA A 555 -0.82 -25.67 17.94
CA ALA A 555 0.18 -26.71 17.74
C ALA A 555 0.29 -27.70 18.91
N ASP A 556 0.03 -27.25 20.15
CA ASP A 556 0.15 -28.07 21.37
C ASP A 556 -0.82 -27.60 22.47
N ALA A 557 -2.04 -28.13 22.47
CA ALA A 557 -3.05 -27.84 23.48
C ALA A 557 -2.70 -28.36 24.89
N SER A 558 -1.70 -29.24 25.01
CA SER A 558 -1.25 -29.84 26.28
C SER A 558 0.00 -29.18 26.88
N ALA A 559 0.42 -28.06 26.29
CA ALA A 559 1.65 -27.36 26.64
C ALA A 559 1.81 -27.13 28.16
N PRO A 560 2.95 -27.53 28.75
CA PRO A 560 3.12 -27.55 30.20
C PRO A 560 3.38 -26.16 30.82
N SER A 561 3.97 -25.22 30.07
CA SER A 561 4.33 -23.88 30.56
C SER A 561 3.37 -22.78 30.09
N PRO A 562 3.19 -21.68 30.85
CA PRO A 562 2.38 -20.54 30.43
C PRO A 562 2.82 -19.91 29.10
N VAL A 563 4.13 -19.91 28.84
CA VAL A 563 4.72 -19.39 27.60
C VAL A 563 4.31 -20.24 26.40
N LEU A 564 4.44 -21.57 26.50
CA LEU A 564 4.05 -22.48 25.43
C LEU A 564 2.54 -22.46 25.18
N ARG A 565 1.71 -22.36 26.24
CA ARG A 565 0.26 -22.18 26.10
C ARG A 565 -0.10 -20.85 25.44
N SER A 566 0.69 -19.80 25.69
CA SER A 566 0.49 -18.49 25.06
C SER A 566 0.72 -18.54 23.55
N PHE A 567 1.81 -19.16 23.08
CA PHE A 567 2.11 -19.27 21.65
C PHE A 567 1.28 -20.35 20.94
N PHE A 568 1.18 -21.55 21.53
CA PHE A 568 0.70 -22.76 20.85
C PHE A 568 -0.55 -23.40 21.44
N GLY A 569 -1.11 -22.80 22.48
CA GLY A 569 -2.37 -23.23 23.07
C GLY A 569 -3.59 -22.82 22.23
N SER A 570 -4.77 -23.24 22.70
CA SER A 570 -6.02 -22.90 22.04
C SER A 570 -6.42 -21.44 22.29
N PRO A 571 -6.94 -20.71 21.28
CA PRO A 571 -7.36 -19.31 21.44
C PRO A 571 -8.37 -19.07 22.57
N GLY A 572 -9.18 -20.07 22.93
CA GLY A 572 -10.16 -19.98 24.02
C GLY A 572 -9.57 -19.92 25.42
N ALA A 573 -8.26 -20.11 25.60
CA ALA A 573 -7.57 -20.00 26.88
C ALA A 573 -7.01 -18.59 27.16
N ALA A 574 -7.12 -17.67 26.20
CA ALA A 574 -6.74 -16.27 26.39
C ALA A 574 -7.81 -15.50 27.19
N ARG A 575 -7.39 -14.46 27.91
CA ARG A 575 -8.27 -13.59 28.71
C ARG A 575 -9.40 -12.99 27.87
N HIS A 576 -9.06 -12.53 26.68
CA HIS A 576 -9.98 -11.97 25.71
C HIS A 576 -10.02 -12.88 24.49
N THR A 577 -11.19 -13.07 23.91
CA THR A 577 -11.31 -13.68 22.59
C THR A 577 -10.68 -12.78 21.54
N THR A 578 -10.22 -13.36 20.42
CA THR A 578 -9.70 -12.56 19.29
C THR A 578 -10.73 -11.55 18.78
N ALA A 579 -12.03 -11.88 18.81
CA ALA A 579 -13.10 -10.98 18.41
C ALA A 579 -13.22 -9.75 19.34
N GLU A 580 -13.06 -9.93 20.65
CA GLU A 580 -13.04 -8.82 21.62
C GLU A 580 -11.82 -7.93 21.43
N VAL A 581 -10.65 -8.52 21.19
CA VAL A 581 -9.41 -7.78 20.88
C VAL A 581 -9.60 -6.93 19.63
N LEU A 582 -10.14 -7.50 18.55
CA LEU A 582 -10.41 -6.77 17.32
C LEU A 582 -11.45 -5.67 17.52
N THR A 583 -12.49 -5.91 18.32
CA THR A 583 -13.51 -4.91 18.66
C THR A 583 -12.92 -3.74 19.43
N TRP A 584 -12.10 -4.01 20.45
CA TRP A 584 -11.37 -2.99 21.21
C TRP A 584 -10.46 -2.15 20.29
N PHE A 585 -9.64 -2.81 19.48
CA PHE A 585 -8.68 -2.13 18.61
C PHE A 585 -9.38 -1.30 17.53
N THR A 586 -10.47 -1.80 16.96
CA THR A 586 -11.36 -1.05 16.06
C THR A 586 -11.91 0.21 16.74
N GLY A 587 -12.36 0.07 18.00
CA GLY A 587 -12.81 1.20 18.81
C GLY A 587 -11.74 2.27 18.98
N VAL A 588 -10.49 1.88 19.28
CA VAL A 588 -9.37 2.82 19.38
C VAL A 588 -9.13 3.54 18.04
N ARG A 589 -9.07 2.81 16.93
CA ARG A 589 -8.88 3.39 15.58
C ARG A 589 -10.00 4.36 15.19
N ALA A 590 -11.24 4.07 15.59
CA ALA A 590 -12.39 4.90 15.27
C ALA A 590 -12.42 6.22 16.06
N LEU A 591 -11.87 6.20 17.29
CA LEU A 591 -11.89 7.35 18.20
C LEU A 591 -10.64 8.25 18.10
N ARG A 592 -9.51 7.71 17.65
CA ARG A 592 -8.27 8.47 17.47
C ARG A 592 -8.28 9.25 16.16
N GLU A 593 -7.57 10.38 16.17
CA GLU A 593 -7.36 11.20 14.97
C GLU A 593 -5.88 11.20 14.60
N LEU A 594 -5.59 10.95 13.32
CA LEU A 594 -4.28 11.15 12.71
C LEU A 594 -4.49 11.82 11.35
N VAL A 595 -4.03 13.07 11.24
CA VAL A 595 -3.98 13.81 9.97
C VAL A 595 -2.53 13.95 9.55
N GLN A 596 -2.22 13.48 8.35
CA GLN A 596 -0.90 13.50 7.76
C GLN A 596 -0.96 14.20 6.41
N ASN A 597 -0.23 15.30 6.26
CA ASN A 597 -0.10 16.01 5.00
C ASN A 597 1.37 16.10 4.60
N ARG A 598 1.72 15.57 3.44
CA ARG A 598 3.06 15.79 2.87
C ARG A 598 3.21 17.28 2.57
N VAL A 599 4.30 17.87 3.04
CA VAL A 599 4.65 19.27 2.84
C VAL A 599 6.08 19.37 2.32
N PRO A 600 6.48 20.50 1.72
CA PRO A 600 7.87 20.69 1.32
C PRO A 600 8.82 20.54 2.51
N LEU A 601 9.97 19.86 2.34
CA LEU A 601 10.95 19.69 3.42
C LEU A 601 11.44 21.03 3.98
N ASP A 602 11.55 22.07 3.15
CA ASP A 602 11.97 23.39 3.63
C ASP A 602 10.95 24.03 4.61
N THR A 603 9.69 23.57 4.68
CA THR A 603 8.73 24.10 5.66
C THR A 603 8.91 23.53 7.06
N VAL A 604 9.69 22.45 7.24
CA VAL A 604 9.89 21.84 8.57
C VAL A 604 10.66 22.76 9.54
N THR A 605 11.28 23.81 9.01
CA THR A 605 11.98 24.82 9.81
C THR A 605 11.07 25.59 10.76
N ALA A 606 9.76 25.63 10.48
CA ALA A 606 8.77 26.24 11.36
C ALA A 606 8.67 25.52 12.72
N ASP A 607 9.09 24.26 12.79
CA ASP A 607 9.10 23.44 14.00
C ASP A 607 10.54 23.03 14.40
N GLY A 608 11.50 23.95 14.27
CA GLY A 608 12.83 23.81 14.88
C GLY A 608 13.82 22.91 14.12
N TRP A 609 13.46 22.42 12.94
CA TRP A 609 14.41 21.72 12.06
C TRP A 609 15.29 22.70 11.28
N TYR A 610 16.55 22.34 11.07
CA TYR A 610 17.48 23.13 10.27
C TYR A 610 18.30 22.23 9.34
N ARG A 611 18.80 22.80 8.24
CA ARG A 611 19.69 22.14 7.29
C ARG A 611 21.05 22.82 7.29
N THR A 612 22.11 22.03 7.42
CA THR A 612 23.51 22.42 7.20
C THR A 612 24.05 21.72 5.94
N PRO A 613 25.30 21.98 5.51
CA PRO A 613 25.91 21.19 4.45
C PRO A 613 26.05 19.69 4.75
N HIS A 614 25.95 19.26 6.02
CA HIS A 614 26.20 17.88 6.43
C HIS A 614 24.98 17.14 6.99
N GLU A 615 23.97 17.85 7.49
CA GLU A 615 22.82 17.22 8.14
C GLU A 615 21.55 18.06 8.10
N ILE A 616 20.42 17.39 8.25
CA ILE A 616 19.14 18.00 8.64
C ILE A 616 18.82 17.51 10.05
N ALA A 617 18.70 18.40 11.02
CA ALA A 617 18.53 18.05 12.42
C ALA A 617 17.58 19.01 13.13
N HIS A 618 17.13 18.63 14.32
CA HIS A 618 16.27 19.47 15.16
C HIS A 618 17.11 20.22 16.20
N GLU A 619 16.81 21.50 16.44
CA GLU A 619 17.56 22.40 17.34
C GLU A 619 17.65 21.91 18.79
N SER A 620 16.67 21.13 19.24
CA SER A 620 16.67 20.53 20.59
C SER A 620 17.71 19.43 20.77
N GLY A 621 18.30 18.93 19.68
CA GLY A 621 19.17 17.75 19.69
C GLY A 621 18.44 16.42 19.92
N ARG A 622 17.10 16.43 19.99
CA ARG A 622 16.23 15.24 20.11
C ARG A 622 15.90 14.63 18.74
N HIS A 623 15.07 13.59 18.75
CA HIS A 623 14.56 12.90 17.55
C HIS A 623 15.69 12.19 16.77
N PHE A 624 16.02 12.68 15.57
CA PHE A 624 16.97 12.10 14.65
C PHE A 624 17.60 13.20 13.79
N ARG A 625 18.62 12.83 13.01
CA ARG A 625 19.11 13.64 11.90
C ARG A 625 19.10 12.87 10.59
N VAL A 626 18.97 13.59 9.49
CA VAL A 626 19.27 13.10 8.15
C VAL A 626 20.75 13.40 7.88
N MET A 627 21.53 12.42 7.47
CA MET A 627 22.94 12.56 7.09
C MET A 627 23.21 11.96 5.72
N ALA A 628 24.34 12.34 5.10
CA ALA A 628 24.84 11.73 3.88
C ALA A 628 26.04 10.83 4.18
N ALA A 629 26.07 9.66 3.54
CA ALA A 629 27.17 8.72 3.64
C ALA A 629 27.71 8.33 2.26
N GLU A 630 29.03 8.22 2.16
CA GLU A 630 29.71 7.46 1.13
C GLU A 630 29.95 6.04 1.65
N VAL A 631 29.63 5.07 0.81
CA VAL A 631 29.77 3.65 1.10
C VAL A 631 30.71 3.06 0.06
N SER A 632 31.66 2.26 0.52
CA SER A 632 32.48 1.41 -0.35
C SER A 632 32.42 -0.04 0.12
N ALA A 633 32.24 -0.96 -0.84
CA ALA A 633 32.08 -2.39 -0.57
C ALA A 633 32.73 -3.21 -1.69
N SER A 634 33.85 -3.86 -1.39
CA SER A 634 34.62 -4.65 -2.36
C SER A 634 33.92 -5.92 -2.86
N SER A 635 32.93 -6.43 -2.13
CA SER A 635 32.18 -7.65 -2.45
C SER A 635 30.81 -7.39 -3.11
N ARG A 636 30.49 -6.13 -3.47
CA ARG A 636 29.27 -5.77 -4.20
C ARG A 636 29.58 -5.36 -5.64
N GLU A 637 28.58 -5.53 -6.51
CA GLU A 637 28.65 -5.16 -7.94
C GLU A 637 28.85 -3.66 -8.14
N VAL A 638 28.27 -2.86 -7.25
CA VAL A 638 28.56 -1.45 -7.09
C VAL A 638 29.55 -1.32 -5.95
N THR A 639 30.80 -1.08 -6.31
CA THR A 639 31.92 -1.02 -5.35
C THR A 639 31.91 0.25 -4.50
N SER A 640 31.20 1.29 -4.94
CA SER A 640 30.96 2.50 -4.14
C SER A 640 29.70 3.24 -4.57
N TRP A 641 28.94 3.75 -3.62
CA TRP A 641 27.79 4.62 -3.83
C TRP A 641 27.65 5.61 -2.67
N THR A 642 26.74 6.58 -2.82
CA THR A 642 26.40 7.52 -1.75
C THR A 642 24.90 7.50 -1.53
N GLN A 643 24.47 7.66 -0.28
CA GLN A 643 23.05 7.72 0.06
C GLN A 643 22.79 8.56 1.32
N PRO A 644 21.56 9.09 1.46
CA PRO A 644 21.07 9.58 2.73
C PRO A 644 20.85 8.42 3.72
N LEU A 645 20.98 8.71 5.01
CA LEU A 645 20.64 7.82 6.13
C LEU A 645 20.00 8.64 7.26
N ILE A 646 19.14 8.01 8.04
CA ILE A 646 18.58 8.56 9.28
C ILE A 646 19.39 8.06 10.46
N GLU A 647 19.82 8.96 11.34
CA GLU A 647 20.53 8.63 12.56
C GLU A 647 19.75 9.14 13.79
N PRO A 648 19.20 8.25 14.62
CA PRO A 648 18.57 8.62 15.87
C PRO A 648 19.56 9.30 16.82
N ARG A 649 19.11 10.31 17.56
CA ARG A 649 19.98 11.07 18.49
C ARG A 649 20.15 10.40 19.85
N LEU A 650 19.17 9.59 20.24
CA LEU A 650 19.11 8.90 21.51
C LEU A 650 18.64 7.46 21.26
N PRO A 651 19.19 6.48 22.00
CA PRO A 651 18.72 5.10 21.90
C PRO A 651 17.30 4.99 22.45
N GLY A 652 16.49 4.14 21.83
CA GLY A 652 15.14 3.85 22.33
C GLY A 652 15.10 2.70 23.33
N LEU A 653 13.97 2.60 24.01
CA LEU A 653 13.56 1.50 24.86
C LEU A 653 12.22 0.97 24.35
N MET A 654 12.20 -0.30 24.00
CA MET A 654 11.00 -1.04 23.58
C MET A 654 10.77 -2.16 24.59
N ALA A 655 9.73 -2.04 25.41
CA ALA A 655 9.50 -2.99 26.49
C ALA A 655 8.09 -3.57 26.47
N LEU A 656 8.01 -4.86 26.77
CA LEU A 656 6.77 -5.62 26.90
C LEU A 656 6.63 -6.10 28.34
N LEU A 657 5.60 -5.62 29.05
CA LEU A 657 5.18 -6.20 30.31
C LEU A 657 4.39 -7.48 30.03
N VAL A 658 4.74 -8.56 30.71
CA VAL A 658 4.06 -9.85 30.58
C VAL A 658 3.59 -10.37 31.93
N LYS A 659 2.48 -11.11 31.95
CA LYS A 659 1.90 -11.70 33.15
C LYS A 659 1.21 -13.02 32.81
N SER A 660 1.30 -14.02 33.66
CA SER A 660 0.48 -15.23 33.54
C SER A 660 -0.93 -14.97 34.07
N VAL A 661 -1.95 -15.08 33.20
CA VAL A 661 -3.37 -15.01 33.54
C VAL A 661 -3.98 -16.38 33.25
N ASP A 662 -4.58 -17.02 34.25
CA ASP A 662 -5.15 -18.37 34.16
C ASP A 662 -4.19 -19.41 33.54
N GLY A 663 -2.91 -19.27 33.88
CA GLY A 663 -1.85 -20.14 33.40
C GLY A 663 -1.42 -19.88 31.95
N VAL A 664 -1.85 -18.81 31.30
CA VAL A 664 -1.42 -18.40 29.96
C VAL A 664 -0.66 -17.08 30.06
N LEU A 665 0.55 -17.01 29.50
CA LEU A 665 1.30 -15.74 29.47
C LEU A 665 0.59 -14.74 28.54
N HIS A 666 0.33 -13.54 29.02
CA HIS A 666 -0.19 -12.42 28.25
C HIS A 666 0.82 -11.29 28.23
N ALA A 667 0.83 -10.54 27.14
CA ALA A 667 1.61 -9.33 26.95
C ALA A 667 0.67 -8.12 26.97
N LEU A 668 1.03 -7.09 27.74
CA LEU A 668 0.33 -5.82 27.74
C LEU A 668 0.77 -5.01 26.52
N VAL A 669 -0.07 -4.87 25.52
CA VAL A 669 0.23 -4.08 24.32
C VAL A 669 -0.53 -2.77 24.33
N ARG A 670 -0.04 -1.82 23.53
CA ARG A 670 -0.66 -0.50 23.38
C ARG A 670 -1.14 -0.29 21.94
N ALA A 671 -2.36 0.16 21.75
CA ALA A 671 -2.80 0.71 20.46
C ALA A 671 -2.23 2.13 20.29
N ARG A 672 -1.16 2.25 19.51
CA ARG A 672 -0.34 3.47 19.39
C ARG A 672 -0.58 4.17 18.06
N VAL A 673 -0.67 5.50 18.10
CA VAL A 673 -0.74 6.38 16.93
C VAL A 673 0.63 7.02 16.73
N ASP A 674 1.31 6.68 15.63
CA ASP A 674 2.60 7.26 15.25
C ASP A 674 2.50 7.97 13.89
N VAL A 675 3.44 8.89 13.68
CA VAL A 675 3.38 9.89 12.59
C VAL A 675 3.34 9.30 11.18
N GLY A 676 3.81 8.07 11.02
CA GLY A 676 3.94 7.38 9.76
C GLY A 676 2.92 6.25 9.54
N HIS A 677 2.03 5.99 10.50
CA HIS A 677 1.04 4.91 10.38
C HIS A 677 0.09 5.15 9.20
N LEU A 678 -0.35 4.05 8.59
CA LEU A 678 -1.36 4.08 7.54
C LEU A 678 -2.79 4.08 8.11
N ASN A 679 -3.05 3.23 9.12
CA ASN A 679 -4.40 2.96 9.66
C ASN A 679 -4.62 3.60 11.04
N VAL A 680 -4.20 4.85 11.23
CA VAL A 680 -4.28 5.62 12.49
C VAL A 680 -3.46 5.02 13.64
N ALA A 681 -3.75 3.78 14.06
CA ALA A 681 -3.07 3.08 15.12
C ALA A 681 -2.63 1.67 14.74
N GLU A 682 -1.52 1.24 15.32
CA GLU A 682 -0.98 -0.12 15.33
C GLU A 682 -0.71 -0.57 16.77
N LEU A 683 -0.77 -1.88 17.03
CA LEU A 683 -0.33 -2.45 18.30
C LEU A 683 1.19 -2.29 18.44
N ALA A 684 1.60 -1.78 19.58
CA ALA A 684 2.96 -1.44 19.93
C ALA A 684 3.34 -2.09 21.29
N PRO A 685 4.63 -2.12 21.63
CA PRO A 685 5.08 -2.52 22.97
C PRO A 685 4.38 -1.72 24.07
N THR A 686 4.37 -2.26 25.29
CA THR A 686 3.84 -1.55 26.47
C THR A 686 4.49 -0.17 26.61
N VAL A 687 5.82 -0.13 26.45
CA VAL A 687 6.62 1.10 26.45
C VAL A 687 7.42 1.17 25.16
N GLN A 688 7.27 2.27 24.44
CA GLN A 688 8.05 2.62 23.26
C GLN A 688 8.41 4.11 23.37
N CYS A 689 9.64 4.39 23.79
CA CYS A 689 10.12 5.76 23.99
C CYS A 689 11.65 5.85 23.97
N ARG A 690 12.16 7.06 24.19
CA ARG A 690 13.58 7.33 24.42
C ARG A 690 13.74 7.75 25.88
N PRO A 691 14.17 6.87 26.80
CA PRO A 691 14.14 7.15 28.23
C PRO A 691 14.85 8.45 28.62
N GLN A 692 15.95 8.81 27.94
CA GLN A 692 16.67 10.05 28.24
C GLN A 692 15.83 11.32 28.00
N GLU A 693 14.78 11.27 27.19
CA GLU A 693 13.86 12.40 26.99
C GLU A 693 12.90 12.62 28.17
N HIS A 694 12.76 11.61 29.04
CA HIS A 694 11.84 11.62 30.19
C HIS A 694 12.57 11.73 31.54
N THR A 695 13.88 11.52 31.57
CA THR A 695 14.69 11.60 32.79
C THR A 695 15.37 12.97 32.96
N GLY A 696 15.35 13.52 34.19
CA GLY A 696 16.11 14.72 34.57
C GLY A 696 15.25 15.99 34.76
N PRO A 697 15.86 17.14 35.15
CA PRO A 697 15.13 18.35 35.57
C PRO A 697 14.28 19.03 34.48
N ARG A 698 14.52 18.68 33.21
CA ARG A 698 13.78 19.17 32.03
C ARG A 698 13.15 18.02 31.24
N GLY A 699 13.02 16.83 31.84
CA GLY A 699 12.43 15.67 31.21
C GLY A 699 10.94 15.88 30.91
N LEU A 700 10.48 15.32 29.80
CA LEU A 700 9.05 15.22 29.51
C LEU A 700 8.40 14.21 30.46
N PRO A 701 7.09 14.32 30.75
CA PRO A 701 6.38 13.26 31.46
C PRO A 701 6.63 11.90 30.80
N GLY A 702 6.96 10.88 31.60
CA GLY A 702 7.18 9.52 31.10
C GLY A 702 5.88 8.93 30.53
N PRO A 703 5.94 8.09 29.48
CA PRO A 703 4.77 7.34 29.05
C PRO A 703 4.33 6.36 30.15
N PRO A 704 3.06 5.92 30.14
CA PRO A 704 2.58 4.88 31.05
C PRO A 704 3.52 3.68 31.08
N TYR A 705 3.71 3.11 32.26
CA TYR A 705 4.53 1.93 32.53
C TYR A 705 6.05 2.05 32.33
N LEU A 706 6.57 3.25 32.01
CA LEU A 706 8.03 3.44 31.89
C LEU A 706 8.76 3.13 33.20
N GLU A 707 8.23 3.60 34.33
CA GLU A 707 8.85 3.38 35.64
C GLU A 707 8.82 1.90 36.04
N ASP A 708 7.72 1.19 35.76
CA ASP A 708 7.60 -0.25 36.02
C ASP A 708 8.70 -1.04 35.27
N VAL A 709 9.04 -0.63 34.05
CA VAL A 709 10.12 -1.24 33.25
C VAL A 709 11.50 -0.85 33.77
N LEU A 710 11.72 0.43 34.09
CA LEU A 710 13.04 0.92 34.52
C LEU A 710 13.42 0.45 35.93
N SER A 711 12.43 0.25 36.80
CA SER A 711 12.60 -0.21 38.18
C SER A 711 12.49 -1.73 38.34
N ALA A 712 12.18 -2.46 37.26
CA ALA A 712 12.05 -3.91 37.26
C ALA A 712 13.32 -4.58 37.83
N PRO A 713 13.18 -5.47 38.82
CA PRO A 713 14.34 -6.13 39.39
C PRO A 713 14.88 -7.19 38.41
N PRO A 714 16.20 -7.47 38.40
CA PRO A 714 16.81 -8.32 37.37
C PRO A 714 16.20 -9.72 37.22
N GLN A 715 15.67 -10.31 38.30
CA GLN A 715 15.03 -11.63 38.25
C GLN A 715 13.70 -11.67 37.48
N ASP A 716 13.06 -10.50 37.31
CA ASP A 716 11.78 -10.36 36.60
C ASP A 716 12.00 -10.02 35.11
N VAL A 717 13.23 -9.69 34.72
CA VAL A 717 13.62 -9.43 33.33
C VAL A 717 13.82 -10.77 32.62
N ARG A 718 12.92 -11.09 31.69
CA ARG A 718 12.88 -12.35 30.94
C ARG A 718 13.69 -12.29 29.64
N TYR A 719 13.82 -11.11 29.06
CA TYR A 719 14.65 -10.84 27.88
C TYR A 719 15.22 -9.42 27.99
N ASP A 720 16.48 -9.24 27.61
CA ASP A 720 17.15 -7.94 27.57
C ASP A 720 18.32 -7.99 26.59
N ALA A 721 18.19 -7.28 25.47
CA ALA A 721 19.26 -7.14 24.49
C ALA A 721 19.12 -5.83 23.71
N VAL A 722 20.23 -5.38 23.13
CA VAL A 722 20.25 -4.24 22.21
C VAL A 722 20.16 -4.75 20.78
N GLN A 723 19.14 -4.30 20.04
CA GLN A 723 18.96 -4.65 18.63
C GLN A 723 18.98 -3.39 17.78
N SER A 724 19.51 -3.51 16.56
CA SER A 724 19.55 -2.42 15.59
C SER A 724 18.43 -2.50 14.57
N GLU A 725 18.06 -1.35 14.02
CA GLU A 725 17.10 -1.20 12.92
C GLU A 725 17.74 -1.47 11.54
N GLU A 726 16.98 -1.38 10.45
CA GLU A 726 17.45 -1.64 9.07
C GLU A 726 18.66 -0.77 8.68
N GLY A 727 19.84 -1.37 8.52
CA GLY A 727 21.06 -0.64 8.18
C GLY A 727 21.06 -0.07 6.75
N GLY A 728 20.10 -0.45 5.91
CA GLY A 728 19.91 0.13 4.58
C GLY A 728 19.42 1.59 4.60
N ARG A 729 18.84 2.03 5.73
CA ARG A 729 18.18 3.35 5.88
C ARG A 729 18.56 4.06 7.16
N PHE A 730 18.93 3.31 8.19
CA PHE A 730 19.22 3.85 9.51
C PHE A 730 20.68 3.66 9.87
N PHE A 731 21.39 4.76 10.13
CA PHE A 731 22.78 4.73 10.54
C PHE A 731 22.88 4.51 12.05
N HIS A 732 23.35 3.32 12.44
CA HIS A 732 23.60 2.94 13.84
C HIS A 732 22.37 3.15 14.75
N ALA A 733 21.16 2.99 14.21
CA ALA A 733 19.94 3.05 15.00
C ALA A 733 19.82 1.80 15.86
N GLN A 734 19.80 1.99 17.18
CA GLN A 734 19.72 0.91 18.16
C GLN A 734 18.69 1.21 19.22
N ASN A 735 17.99 0.16 19.65
CA ASN A 735 17.04 0.19 20.73
C ASN A 735 17.32 -0.96 21.70
N ARG A 736 17.12 -0.72 22.99
CA ARG A 736 17.10 -1.79 24.01
C ARG A 736 15.71 -2.41 24.00
N TYR A 737 15.64 -3.73 23.78
CA TYR A 737 14.43 -4.52 23.78
C TYR A 737 14.35 -5.33 25.06
N VAL A 738 13.25 -5.19 25.82
CA VAL A 738 13.11 -5.81 27.14
C VAL A 738 11.76 -6.49 27.27
N ILE A 739 11.73 -7.69 27.86
CA ILE A 739 10.49 -8.34 28.31
C ILE A 739 10.58 -8.48 29.82
N VAL A 740 9.62 -7.88 30.54
CA VAL A 740 9.58 -7.89 32.01
C VAL A 740 8.32 -8.62 32.44
N GLU A 741 8.48 -9.65 33.28
CA GLU A 741 7.34 -10.30 33.92
C GLU A 741 6.91 -9.54 35.17
N VAL A 742 5.67 -9.03 35.16
CA VAL A 742 5.12 -8.32 36.31
C VAL A 742 4.53 -9.29 37.33
N PRO A 743 4.45 -8.90 38.62
CA PRO A 743 3.83 -9.70 39.66
C PRO A 743 2.39 -10.14 39.35
N HIS A 744 1.94 -11.25 39.95
CA HIS A 744 0.58 -11.76 39.75
C HIS A 744 -0.52 -10.79 40.21
N ASP A 745 -0.24 -9.93 41.19
CA ASP A 745 -1.14 -8.88 41.68
C ASP A 745 -1.05 -7.57 40.88
N PHE A 746 -0.23 -7.51 39.81
CA PHE A 746 -0.19 -6.37 38.92
C PHE A 746 -1.58 -6.12 38.31
N PRO A 747 -2.08 -4.86 38.32
CA PRO A 747 -3.43 -4.53 37.86
C PRO A 747 -3.69 -4.98 36.42
N GLU A 748 -4.84 -5.62 36.22
CA GLU A 748 -5.27 -6.05 34.89
C GLU A 748 -6.10 -4.98 34.18
N ASP A 749 -6.69 -4.06 34.94
CA ASP A 749 -7.35 -2.87 34.41
C ASP A 749 -6.27 -1.94 33.84
N ALA A 750 -6.18 -1.91 32.51
CA ALA A 750 -5.27 -1.06 31.77
C ALA A 750 -6.01 0.17 31.21
N PRO A 751 -5.31 1.27 30.89
CA PRO A 751 -5.91 2.40 30.19
C PRO A 751 -6.55 1.97 28.87
N ASP A 752 -7.53 2.74 28.39
CA ASP A 752 -8.34 2.38 27.21
C ASP A 752 -7.53 2.10 25.92
N ASP A 753 -6.32 2.63 25.80
CA ASP A 753 -5.40 2.35 24.68
C ASP A 753 -4.44 1.17 24.93
N PHE A 754 -4.69 0.34 25.95
CA PHE A 754 -3.91 -0.86 26.28
C PHE A 754 -4.81 -2.10 26.42
N ALA A 755 -4.25 -3.28 26.11
CA ALA A 755 -4.92 -4.55 26.31
C ALA A 755 -3.93 -5.70 26.56
N TRP A 756 -4.36 -6.71 27.31
CA TRP A 756 -3.60 -7.94 27.55
C TRP A 756 -3.92 -8.98 26.47
N LEU A 757 -2.94 -9.35 25.66
CA LEU A 757 -3.08 -10.32 24.57
C LEU A 757 -2.12 -11.49 24.77
N SER A 758 -2.53 -12.71 24.40
CA SER A 758 -1.58 -13.82 24.32
C SER A 758 -0.62 -13.63 23.13
N LEU A 759 0.55 -14.26 23.18
CA LEU A 759 1.53 -14.23 22.09
C LEU A 759 0.99 -14.96 20.83
N GLY A 760 0.13 -15.95 21.01
CA GLY A 760 -0.61 -16.62 19.94
C GLY A 760 -1.63 -15.71 19.25
N GLN A 761 -2.28 -14.80 19.98
CA GLN A 761 -3.13 -13.77 19.38
C GLN A 761 -2.29 -12.77 18.58
N LEU A 762 -1.16 -12.31 19.13
CA LEU A 762 -0.26 -11.39 18.44
C LEU A 762 0.30 -11.97 17.13
N THR A 763 0.77 -13.22 17.15
CA THR A 763 1.24 -13.91 15.95
C THR A 763 0.10 -14.22 14.96
N GLY A 764 -1.10 -14.53 15.45
CA GLY A 764 -2.29 -14.70 14.60
C GLY A 764 -2.64 -13.42 13.83
N LEU A 765 -2.54 -12.24 14.46
CA LEU A 765 -2.76 -10.96 13.81
C LEU A 765 -1.72 -10.63 12.73
N LEU A 766 -0.52 -11.22 12.79
CA LEU A 766 0.55 -11.03 11.78
C LEU A 766 0.28 -11.74 10.44
N ALA A 767 -0.78 -12.54 10.35
CA ALA A 767 -1.32 -12.94 9.05
C ALA A 767 -1.83 -11.73 8.24
N HIS A 768 -2.18 -10.63 8.93
CA HIS A 768 -2.69 -9.40 8.34
C HIS A 768 -1.71 -8.24 8.52
N GLY A 769 -1.79 -7.26 7.62
CA GLY A 769 -0.95 -6.06 7.69
C GLY A 769 -1.47 -5.00 8.63
N ASN A 770 -0.58 -4.11 9.05
CA ASN A 770 -0.89 -2.91 9.86
C ASN A 770 -1.52 -3.21 11.23
N TYR A 771 -1.40 -4.43 11.78
CA TYR A 771 -1.87 -4.72 13.14
C TYR A 771 -0.79 -4.48 14.19
N LEU A 772 0.44 -4.94 13.95
CA LEU A 772 1.56 -4.80 14.89
C LEU A 772 2.66 -3.98 14.23
N ASN A 773 3.16 -2.97 14.93
CA ASN A 773 4.32 -2.21 14.48
C ASN A 773 5.62 -3.04 14.57
N ILE A 774 6.68 -2.56 13.90
CA ILE A 774 7.96 -3.28 13.81
C ILE A 774 8.62 -3.50 15.18
N GLU A 775 8.46 -2.58 16.13
CA GLU A 775 9.00 -2.71 17.47
C GLU A 775 8.34 -3.86 18.24
N LEU A 776 7.00 -3.98 18.17
CA LEU A 776 6.28 -5.10 18.78
C LEU A 776 6.59 -6.41 18.06
N ARG A 777 6.70 -6.42 16.73
CA ARG A 777 7.13 -7.62 15.99
C ARG A 777 8.51 -8.09 16.42
N THR A 778 9.44 -7.17 16.66
CA THR A 778 10.75 -7.52 17.23
C THR A 778 10.60 -8.16 18.61
N LEU A 779 9.76 -7.63 19.51
CA LEU A 779 9.53 -8.26 20.82
C LEU A 779 8.83 -9.62 20.73
N VAL A 780 7.92 -9.82 19.76
CA VAL A 780 7.32 -11.14 19.48
C VAL A 780 8.39 -12.14 19.01
N ALA A 781 9.27 -11.71 18.11
CA ALA A 781 10.42 -12.52 17.69
C ALA A 781 11.32 -12.89 18.88
N CYS A 782 11.60 -11.92 19.76
CA CYS A 782 12.40 -12.14 20.96
C CYS A 782 11.68 -13.01 22.00
N ALA A 783 10.35 -12.95 22.11
CA ALA A 783 9.57 -13.76 23.04
C ALA A 783 9.66 -15.27 22.73
N HIS A 784 10.10 -15.66 21.53
CA HIS A 784 10.44 -17.05 21.23
C HIS A 784 11.62 -17.60 22.05
N THR A 785 12.44 -16.75 22.69
CA THR A 785 13.56 -17.21 23.55
C THR A 785 13.09 -17.68 24.94
N LEU A 786 11.82 -17.47 25.28
CA LEU A 786 11.26 -17.74 26.60
C LEU A 786 10.87 -19.21 26.86
N TYR A 787 11.06 -20.12 25.90
CA TYR A 787 10.68 -21.53 26.01
C TYR A 787 11.54 -22.50 25.21
#